data_AF-A0A9P3BL68-F1
#
_entry.id   AF-A0A9P3BL68-F1
#
_cell.length_a   1.000
_cell.length_b   1.000
_cell.length_c   1.000
_cell.angle_alpha   90.00
_cell.angle_beta   90.00
_cell.angle_gamma   90.00
#
_symmetry.space_group_name_H-M   'P 1'
#
loop_
_entity.id
_entity.type
_entity.pdbx_description
1 polymer ?
#
loop_
_entity_poly.entity_id
_entity_poly.type
_entity_poly.pdbx_seq_one_letter_code
_entity_poly.pdbx_strand_id
1 'polypeptide(L)'
;MRLRPTVRLSLAALLSLSASTTSARGNYSQSELLPPLFSALDDRPPECPPCFNCQLDAFQCAQFAPCNKFNGKCVCPPGFGGDDCSEPVCGSLADGENRAPRKGESCECKEGWSGINCNVCETNDACNAMMPEGEGGVCYKQGVTIKENYQICDVTNRKILDQLQGRKPQVTFSCEADDLTCNFQFWVDQKESFYCALDTCEWNLETGYGQNQSTYNCKNINCKCIPGRMLCGEEGSIDIGEFLAQEIKGPASFRTLSTEGGSPEDGSKFQEPAMDDLIKSVFGDPSIFLNCDAGECLYHTDVPGYVRPIKQINTPLIAGVIAGCALFVVAVILGVWYLARRSYHGRIYLPLSDDSDDEAARLIADHKPAALYWDNVSYYLNGKEILSSIQGAAHPGEITAIMGASGAGKTTFLDILARKNKRGAVQGDFYINGEKLSDHDFKSMVGFVDQEDTMLPTLTVHETILTSALLRLPRDMSRAAKEQRVFEVEKQLGIYHIKDQLIGSEEGRGRGISGGEKRRVGIACELVTSPSILFLDEPTSGLDAFNAFNVVECLVTLAKTYNRTVIFTIHQPRSNIVALFDRLILLAQGKTVYSGPFSTCQHYFDDSGYSCPPGFNIADYLVDLTMHASVTRSHENGNERPFLDVQPPKTASSSLRAVKSVASASNASIEDSIESNRRPKGKRRISLKQRQDKQLYSRKKDHETPPTPKTDEEDGGEVSDNTQQWLRLSRQQGHVPPQVLDDPDQLPPAAPGPTDLDILVANYASSDVARSVHDEIVAAVQKAHVANGSTNAEIMSGAARGHAKSYPRVSLLRQFVILSQRTWRNLYRNPMLMLTHYAISILLAVLCGYLFYGLTDDIKGFQNRLGLFFFILALFGFSTLTSLTVFSTERLLFVRERANGYYHPITYFAAKVVFDVVPLRLIPPIIMGIIVYPMTGLIPAWGEFFRFILVLVLFNLAAANICLFIGIVFRDGGVANLIGSLVMLFSLLFAGLLLNHDAIPKSALWLQTLSIFHYGFEALIVNEVTFLTLIDHKYGLDIEVPGASILSAFGFDTLAFWPDVIGLAIISGAFLVIAYGAMHFLLVEKR
;
A
#
# COMPACT_ATOMS: atom_id res chain seq x y z
N MET A 1 30.36 29.43 -19.74
CA MET A 1 31.61 28.64 -19.64
C MET A 1 31.28 27.19 -20.00
N ARG A 2 32.09 26.59 -20.89
CA ARG A 2 31.91 25.28 -21.58
C ARG A 2 31.67 24.12 -20.58
N LEU A 3 30.64 23.29 -20.70
CA LEU A 3 30.45 22.09 -21.57
C LEU A 3 31.50 20.96 -21.40
N ARG A 4 31.17 19.99 -20.51
CA ARG A 4 31.10 18.51 -20.73
C ARG A 4 32.41 17.70 -21.04
N PRO A 5 32.40 16.33 -21.05
CA PRO A 5 31.80 15.30 -20.17
C PRO A 5 32.66 13.98 -20.06
N THR A 6 32.04 12.87 -19.60
CA THR A 6 32.30 11.41 -19.88
C THR A 6 33.23 10.62 -18.93
N VAL A 7 33.01 9.34 -18.55
CA VAL A 7 31.98 8.32 -18.84
C VAL A 7 32.08 7.12 -17.85
N ARG A 8 30.92 6.65 -17.41
CA ARG A 8 30.37 5.30 -17.12
C ARG A 8 31.21 4.09 -16.62
N LEU A 9 30.60 3.49 -15.58
CA LEU A 9 30.24 2.07 -15.34
C LEU A 9 31.28 0.95 -15.51
N SER A 10 31.40 0.14 -14.47
CA SER A 10 31.26 -1.33 -14.57
C SER A 10 30.70 -1.91 -13.27
N LEU A 11 29.65 -2.72 -13.42
CA LEU A 11 29.03 -3.61 -12.43
C LEU A 11 29.99 -4.77 -12.13
N ALA A 12 30.36 -5.01 -10.87
CA ALA A 12 30.72 -6.34 -10.38
C ALA A 12 30.87 -6.37 -8.84
N ALA A 13 30.34 -7.44 -8.24
CA ALA A 13 30.75 -8.02 -6.95
C ALA A 13 30.19 -7.42 -5.65
N LEU A 14 28.88 -7.65 -5.43
CA LEU A 14 28.40 -8.23 -4.17
C LEU A 14 28.59 -9.75 -4.27
N LEU A 15 29.13 -10.37 -3.21
CA LEU A 15 29.41 -11.80 -2.96
C LEU A 15 30.90 -12.18 -2.95
N SER A 16 31.54 -12.09 -1.77
CA SER A 16 32.44 -13.12 -1.20
C SER A 16 33.21 -12.55 0.00
N LEU A 17 32.60 -12.61 1.18
CA LEU A 17 33.29 -12.42 2.46
C LEU A 17 33.07 -13.68 3.30
N SER A 18 33.90 -14.68 3.06
CA SER A 18 34.20 -15.75 4.02
C SER A 18 35.44 -16.55 3.61
N ALA A 19 36.33 -16.70 4.60
CA ALA A 19 37.43 -17.66 4.72
C ALA A 19 38.72 -17.43 3.90
N SER A 20 39.71 -16.86 4.59
CA SER A 20 41.02 -17.53 4.73
C SER A 20 41.62 -17.20 6.10
N THR A 21 41.33 -18.08 7.06
CA THR A 21 42.09 -18.27 8.29
C THR A 21 43.10 -19.39 8.05
N THR A 22 44.38 -19.15 8.37
CA THR A 22 45.27 -20.12 9.06
C THR A 22 46.63 -19.49 9.36
N SER A 23 47.15 -19.83 10.55
CA SER A 23 48.48 -19.51 11.12
C SER A 23 48.59 -18.11 11.77
N ALA A 24 48.91 -17.93 13.05
CA ALA A 24 49.40 -18.83 14.09
C ALA A 24 49.01 -18.32 15.49
N ARG A 25 48.68 -19.25 16.40
CA ARG A 25 48.74 -19.04 17.86
C ARG A 25 50.15 -19.36 18.32
N GLY A 26 50.79 -18.42 19.00
CA GLY A 26 52.00 -18.62 19.80
C GLY A 26 51.89 -17.78 21.06
N ASN A 27 51.90 -18.44 22.22
CA ASN A 27 51.94 -17.83 23.55
C ASN A 27 53.12 -16.85 23.65
N TYR A 28 52.86 -15.62 24.08
CA TYR A 28 53.90 -14.78 24.67
C TYR A 28 53.50 -14.35 26.08
N SER A 29 54.34 -14.79 27.00
CA SER A 29 54.43 -14.45 28.40
C SER A 29 54.71 -12.96 28.61
N GLN A 30 54.24 -12.44 29.75
CA GLN A 30 54.75 -11.23 30.38
C GLN A 30 56.28 -11.33 30.55
N SER A 31 57.07 -10.80 29.61
CA SER A 31 58.52 -10.54 29.79
C SER A 31 59.21 -9.94 28.56
N GLU A 32 58.54 -9.14 27.72
CA GLU A 32 59.24 -8.30 26.73
C GLU A 32 58.66 -6.89 26.73
N LEU A 33 58.82 -6.23 27.88
CA LEU A 33 58.88 -4.77 27.97
C LEU A 33 60.33 -4.34 27.67
N LEU A 34 60.46 -3.25 26.90
CA LEU A 34 61.66 -2.45 26.58
C LEU A 34 62.48 -2.88 25.35
N PRO A 35 62.33 -2.17 24.21
CA PRO A 35 63.50 -1.76 23.42
C PRO A 35 64.25 -0.65 24.20
N PRO A 36 65.59 -0.63 24.20
CA PRO A 36 66.35 0.39 24.90
C PRO A 36 66.30 1.69 24.09
N LEU A 37 65.38 2.57 24.45
CA LEU A 37 65.36 3.98 23.99
C LEU A 37 66.53 4.81 24.57
N PHE A 38 67.49 4.18 25.25
CA PHE A 38 68.71 4.79 25.77
C PHE A 38 69.87 4.86 24.76
N SER A 39 69.73 4.30 23.55
CA SER A 39 70.81 4.31 22.54
C SER A 39 70.80 5.53 21.58
N ALA A 40 69.87 6.48 21.74
CA ALA A 40 69.80 7.70 20.92
C ALA A 40 70.24 8.97 21.68
N LEU A 41 70.75 8.83 22.91
CA LEU A 41 71.16 9.95 23.77
C LEU A 41 72.64 10.33 23.63
N ASP A 42 73.46 9.56 22.91
CA ASP A 42 74.91 9.80 22.79
C ASP A 42 75.34 10.58 21.52
N ASP A 43 74.43 10.88 20.58
CA ASP A 43 74.71 11.74 19.41
C ASP A 43 74.09 13.13 19.55
N ARG A 44 74.22 13.72 20.74
CA ARG A 44 73.71 15.06 21.02
C ARG A 44 74.83 16.12 20.87
N PRO A 45 74.66 17.15 20.02
CA PRO A 45 75.57 18.29 20.00
C PRO A 45 75.64 18.95 21.39
N PRO A 46 76.83 19.37 21.87
CA PRO A 46 77.01 19.91 23.22
C PRO A 46 76.26 21.22 23.51
N GLU A 47 75.61 21.82 22.51
CA GLU A 47 74.83 23.06 22.62
C GLU A 47 73.30 22.84 22.72
N CYS A 48 72.81 21.59 22.70
CA CYS A 48 71.36 21.32 22.72
C CYS A 48 70.83 21.15 24.17
N PRO A 49 69.85 21.96 24.65
CA PRO A 49 69.29 21.87 26.01
C PRO A 49 68.26 20.75 26.15
N PRO A 50 68.23 19.95 27.24
CA PRO A 50 67.39 18.75 27.41
C PRO A 50 65.91 18.96 27.03
N CYS A 51 65.31 17.97 26.36
CA CYS A 51 63.88 17.99 26.06
C CYS A 51 63.09 18.05 27.38
N PHE A 52 62.05 18.89 27.44
CA PHE A 52 61.23 19.01 28.64
C PHE A 52 60.60 17.65 28.97
N ASN A 53 60.78 17.21 30.21
CA ASN A 53 60.12 16.03 30.75
C ASN A 53 59.86 16.24 32.24
N CYS A 54 58.60 16.47 32.61
CA CYS A 54 58.17 16.77 33.98
C CYS A 54 58.37 15.60 34.98
N GLN A 55 58.83 14.43 34.52
CA GLN A 55 59.21 13.31 35.39
C GLN A 55 60.63 13.43 35.93
N LEU A 56 61.44 14.34 35.39
CA LEU A 56 62.79 14.62 35.86
C LEU A 56 62.75 15.79 36.84
N ASP A 57 63.43 15.70 37.98
CA ASP A 57 63.44 16.74 39.02
C ASP A 57 63.89 18.13 38.53
N ALA A 58 64.61 18.18 37.41
CA ALA A 58 65.04 19.42 36.75
C ALA A 58 63.91 20.20 36.06
N PHE A 59 62.77 19.57 35.79
CA PHE A 59 61.63 20.15 35.09
C PHE A 59 60.37 20.02 35.94
N GLN A 60 59.79 21.14 36.35
CA GLN A 60 58.55 21.15 37.13
C GLN A 60 57.41 21.74 36.29
N CYS A 61 56.21 21.17 36.44
CA CYS A 61 55.00 21.76 35.87
C CYS A 61 54.63 23.06 36.61
N ALA A 62 54.37 24.12 35.86
CA ALA A 62 53.77 25.34 36.36
C ALA A 62 52.28 25.12 36.67
N GLN A 63 51.64 26.08 37.35
CA GLN A 63 50.21 26.05 37.69
C GLN A 63 49.73 24.82 38.50
N PHE A 64 50.65 24.13 39.18
CA PHE A 64 50.36 22.86 39.88
C PHE A 64 49.76 21.77 38.96
N ALA A 65 49.99 21.88 37.65
CA ALA A 65 49.49 20.93 36.66
C ALA A 65 50.06 19.52 36.89
N PRO A 66 49.24 18.45 36.74
CA PRO A 66 49.74 17.10 36.87
C PRO A 66 50.63 16.72 35.68
N CYS A 67 51.71 16.00 35.96
CA CYS A 67 52.62 15.49 34.95
C CYS A 67 52.03 14.23 34.28
N ASN A 68 51.90 14.24 32.96
CA ASN A 68 51.43 13.08 32.21
C ASN A 68 52.55 12.03 32.13
N LYS A 69 52.28 10.86 32.72
CA LYS A 69 53.24 9.76 32.84
C LYS A 69 53.64 9.13 31.50
N PHE A 70 52.87 9.35 30.44
CA PHE A 70 53.07 8.71 29.14
C PHE A 70 53.93 9.52 28.18
N ASN A 71 53.76 10.84 28.14
CA ASN A 71 54.46 11.72 27.20
C ASN A 71 55.46 12.68 27.86
N GLY A 72 55.54 12.70 29.20
CA GLY A 72 56.46 13.57 29.93
C GLY A 72 56.09 15.06 29.88
N LYS A 73 54.89 15.41 29.38
CA LYS A 73 54.39 16.79 29.32
C LYS A 73 53.42 17.06 30.46
N CYS A 74 53.24 18.33 30.82
CA CYS A 74 52.26 18.75 31.81
C CYS A 74 50.85 18.81 31.21
N VAL A 75 49.82 18.46 31.99
CA VAL A 75 48.40 18.63 31.59
C VAL A 75 47.94 20.01 32.03
N CYS A 76 47.91 20.95 31.10
CA CYS A 76 47.73 22.36 31.45
C CYS A 76 46.28 22.71 31.81
N PRO A 77 46.07 23.54 32.84
CA PRO A 77 44.75 24.06 33.14
C PRO A 77 44.27 25.00 32.02
N PRO A 78 42.95 25.17 31.87
CA PRO A 78 42.38 26.04 30.84
C PRO A 78 42.96 27.46 30.87
N GLY A 79 43.46 27.92 29.73
CA GLY A 79 44.11 29.22 29.59
C GLY A 79 45.64 29.19 29.63
N PHE A 80 46.25 28.02 29.89
CA PHE A 80 47.70 27.80 29.78
C PHE A 80 48.04 26.69 28.78
N GLY A 81 49.23 26.78 28.20
CA GLY A 81 49.78 25.83 27.25
C GLY A 81 51.30 25.75 27.33
N GLY A 82 51.92 25.12 26.33
CA GLY A 82 53.34 24.77 26.37
C GLY A 82 53.59 23.43 27.05
N ASP A 83 54.84 22.95 27.01
CA ASP A 83 55.19 21.64 27.58
C ASP A 83 55.18 21.67 29.13
N ASP A 84 55.36 22.85 29.74
CA ASP A 84 55.47 23.09 31.18
C ASP A 84 54.30 23.86 31.81
N CYS A 85 53.29 24.25 31.01
CA CYS A 85 52.13 25.06 31.39
C CYS A 85 52.45 26.49 31.88
N SER A 86 53.59 27.06 31.47
CA SER A 86 53.97 28.43 31.82
C SER A 86 53.46 29.48 30.82
N GLU A 87 53.02 29.07 29.62
CA GLU A 87 52.63 29.99 28.55
C GLU A 87 51.12 30.26 28.56
N PRO A 88 50.67 31.52 28.64
CA PRO A 88 49.25 31.84 28.50
C PRO A 88 48.78 31.66 27.04
N VAL A 89 47.59 31.11 26.85
CA VAL A 89 46.98 30.87 25.53
C VAL A 89 45.76 31.77 25.29
N CYS A 90 45.57 32.21 24.05
CA CYS A 90 44.48 33.13 23.64
C CYS A 90 43.42 32.41 22.79
N GLY A 91 42.36 33.12 22.39
CA GLY A 91 41.26 32.58 21.57
C GLY A 91 39.93 32.49 22.35
N SER A 92 39.37 31.29 22.45
CA SER A 92 38.17 31.01 23.26
C SER A 92 38.33 29.69 24.01
N LEU A 93 37.60 29.53 25.12
CA LEU A 93 37.57 28.27 25.86
C LEU A 93 37.07 27.10 25.00
N ALA A 94 36.15 27.37 24.06
CA ALA A 94 35.61 26.38 23.11
C ALA A 94 36.63 25.79 22.14
N ASP A 95 37.79 26.41 21.94
CA ASP A 95 38.86 25.87 21.10
C ASP A 95 39.67 24.77 21.80
N GLY A 96 39.47 24.57 23.11
CA GLY A 96 40.13 23.52 23.90
C GLY A 96 41.66 23.61 23.84
N GLU A 97 42.31 22.49 23.51
CA GLU A 97 43.77 22.40 23.39
C GLU A 97 44.33 23.11 22.12
N ASN A 98 43.48 23.48 21.15
CA ASN A 98 43.93 24.11 19.90
C ASN A 98 44.20 25.62 20.02
N ARG A 99 44.22 26.16 21.24
CA ARG A 99 44.44 27.57 21.51
C ARG A 99 45.88 27.97 21.26
N ALA A 100 46.08 29.09 20.58
CA ALA A 100 47.41 29.56 20.24
C ALA A 100 48.08 30.26 21.45
N PRO A 101 49.40 30.09 21.66
CA PRO A 101 50.14 30.82 22.69
C PRO A 101 50.13 32.33 22.40
N ARG A 102 50.17 33.14 23.45
CA ARG A 102 50.10 34.61 23.38
C ARG A 102 51.29 35.20 22.63
N LYS A 103 51.03 36.02 21.60
CA LYS A 103 52.06 36.62 20.72
C LYS A 103 52.37 38.11 21.01
N GLY A 104 51.92 38.65 22.16
CA GLY A 104 52.10 40.06 22.52
C GLY A 104 51.92 40.36 24.01
N GLU A 105 51.68 41.63 24.35
CA GLU A 105 51.43 42.07 25.74
C GLU A 105 50.03 41.65 26.24
N SER A 106 49.05 41.54 25.34
CA SER A 106 47.69 41.08 25.66
C SER A 106 47.18 39.96 24.75
N CYS A 107 46.20 39.20 25.24
CA CYS A 107 45.52 38.17 24.44
C CYS A 107 44.45 38.76 23.52
N GLU A 108 44.33 38.18 22.32
CA GLU A 108 43.20 38.43 21.41
C GLU A 108 42.11 37.37 21.66
N CYS A 109 40.97 37.80 22.22
CA CYS A 109 39.84 36.92 22.51
C CYS A 109 38.84 36.91 21.34
N LYS A 110 38.21 35.75 21.09
CA LYS A 110 37.09 35.67 20.14
C LYS A 110 35.86 36.41 20.70
N GLU A 111 34.92 36.74 19.81
CA GLU A 111 33.70 37.46 20.17
C GLU A 111 32.94 36.75 21.30
N GLY A 112 32.55 37.50 22.32
CA GLY A 112 31.86 36.99 23.50
C GLY A 112 32.74 36.31 24.55
N TRP A 113 34.07 36.36 24.43
CA TRP A 113 35.04 35.91 25.44
C TRP A 113 35.90 37.07 25.96
N SER A 114 36.21 37.07 27.26
CA SER A 114 37.00 38.08 27.95
C SER A 114 37.96 37.47 29.01
N GLY A 115 38.73 38.33 29.68
CA GLY A 115 39.74 37.95 30.67
C GLY A 115 41.16 37.80 30.09
N ILE A 116 42.16 37.72 30.97
CA ILE A 116 43.60 37.68 30.59
C ILE A 116 43.91 36.51 29.65
N ASN A 117 43.31 35.36 29.92
CA ASN A 117 43.42 34.14 29.12
C ASN A 117 42.10 33.82 28.41
N CYS A 118 41.23 34.78 28.05
CA CYS A 118 40.00 34.52 27.27
C CYS A 118 39.10 33.36 27.77
N ASN A 119 39.02 33.16 29.09
CA ASN A 119 38.27 32.06 29.71
C ASN A 119 36.88 32.48 30.21
N VAL A 120 36.61 33.77 30.32
CA VAL A 120 35.36 34.29 30.88
C VAL A 120 34.38 34.53 29.72
N CYS A 121 33.19 33.94 29.80
CA CYS A 121 32.15 34.21 28.82
C CYS A 121 31.48 35.57 29.09
N GLU A 122 31.11 36.27 28.03
CA GLU A 122 30.37 37.54 28.11
C GLU A 122 28.95 37.44 27.60
N THR A 123 28.73 36.59 26.59
CA THR A 123 27.45 36.42 25.89
C THR A 123 27.04 34.95 25.86
N ASN A 124 25.73 34.70 25.77
CA ASN A 124 25.21 33.34 25.64
C ASN A 124 25.70 32.64 24.37
N ASP A 125 25.82 33.38 23.27
CA ASP A 125 26.26 32.84 21.98
C ASP A 125 27.68 32.28 22.01
N ALA A 126 28.56 32.84 22.86
CA ALA A 126 29.91 32.33 23.06
C ALA A 126 29.91 30.89 23.60
N CYS A 127 28.93 30.56 24.45
CA CYS A 127 28.80 29.25 25.08
C CYS A 127 28.17 28.19 24.16
N ASN A 128 27.51 28.58 23.07
CA ASN A 128 26.87 27.65 22.14
C ASN A 128 27.87 26.62 21.57
N ALA A 129 29.11 27.03 21.30
CA ALA A 129 30.16 26.15 20.77
C ALA A 129 30.61 25.06 21.78
N MET A 130 30.31 25.24 23.07
CA MET A 130 30.57 24.27 24.13
C MET A 130 29.41 23.28 24.31
N MET A 131 28.28 23.48 23.61
CA MET A 131 27.09 22.62 23.72
C MET A 131 27.08 21.53 22.64
N PRO A 132 26.55 20.32 22.92
CA PRO A 132 26.57 19.20 21.97
C PRO A 132 25.91 19.48 20.61
N GLU A 133 24.87 20.31 20.60
CA GLU A 133 24.10 20.68 19.40
C GLU A 133 24.52 22.02 18.79
N GLY A 134 25.48 22.73 19.40
CA GLY A 134 25.90 24.05 18.95
C GLY A 134 24.90 25.18 19.22
N GLU A 135 23.87 24.95 20.05
CA GLU A 135 22.85 25.91 20.45
C GLU A 135 22.45 25.71 21.93
N GLY A 136 21.79 26.71 22.54
CA GLY A 136 21.22 26.59 23.89
C GLY A 136 22.20 26.80 25.05
N GLY A 137 23.38 27.36 24.77
CA GLY A 137 24.37 27.76 25.78
C GLY A 137 23.97 29.05 26.48
N VAL A 138 24.20 29.11 27.78
CA VAL A 138 23.95 30.29 28.63
C VAL A 138 25.23 30.66 29.35
N CYS A 139 25.62 31.91 29.27
CA CYS A 139 26.72 32.45 30.05
C CYS A 139 26.19 32.87 31.43
N TYR A 140 26.42 32.03 32.43
CA TYR A 140 25.99 32.23 33.80
C TYR A 140 26.97 33.14 34.54
N LYS A 141 26.50 34.30 35.01
CA LYS A 141 27.32 35.35 35.63
C LYS A 141 27.11 35.56 37.13
N GLN A 142 26.35 34.70 37.81
CA GLN A 142 26.06 34.87 39.25
C GLN A 142 27.22 34.45 40.18
N GLY A 143 28.39 34.13 39.60
CA GLY A 143 29.63 33.97 40.35
C GLY A 143 29.68 32.74 41.26
N VAL A 144 28.81 31.74 41.09
CA VAL A 144 28.80 30.47 41.82
C VAL A 144 29.07 29.33 40.85
N THR A 145 29.99 28.44 41.21
CA THR A 145 30.40 27.31 40.37
C THR A 145 29.34 26.22 40.34
N ILE A 146 28.88 25.86 39.13
CA ILE A 146 28.02 24.70 38.89
C ILE A 146 28.81 23.53 38.28
N LYS A 147 29.68 23.82 37.33
CA LYS A 147 30.67 22.97 36.66
C LYS A 147 32.04 23.64 36.71
N GLU A 148 32.27 24.67 35.89
CA GLU A 148 33.54 25.39 35.78
C GLU A 148 33.31 26.91 35.75
N ASN A 149 33.71 27.62 36.80
CA ASN A 149 33.51 29.06 36.88
C ASN A 149 34.85 29.80 36.75
N TYR A 150 34.89 30.80 35.87
CA TYR A 150 36.06 31.64 35.64
C TYR A 150 35.73 33.09 35.97
N GLN A 151 36.58 33.72 36.78
CA GLN A 151 36.42 35.11 37.19
C GLN A 151 37.69 35.90 36.89
N ILE A 152 37.50 37.10 36.35
CA ILE A 152 38.55 38.10 36.15
C ILE A 152 38.24 39.33 37.00
N CYS A 153 39.22 39.80 37.74
CA CYS A 153 39.06 40.86 38.72
C CYS A 153 40.08 41.97 38.54
N ASP A 154 39.63 43.22 38.67
CA ASP A 154 40.52 44.38 38.80
C ASP A 154 40.72 44.72 40.28
N VAL A 155 41.97 44.96 40.71
CA VAL A 155 42.28 45.30 42.11
C VAL A 155 41.94 46.77 42.37
N THR A 156 41.13 47.04 43.40
CA THR A 156 40.60 48.39 43.69
C THR A 156 41.28 49.09 44.86
N ASN A 157 42.16 48.41 45.60
CA ASN A 157 42.94 49.01 46.68
C ASN A 157 43.80 50.17 46.18
N ARG A 158 43.47 51.40 46.60
CA ARG A 158 44.17 52.62 46.19
C ARG A 158 45.67 52.57 46.44
N LYS A 159 46.10 52.03 47.59
CA LYS A 159 47.52 52.01 47.97
C LYS A 159 48.32 50.95 47.21
N ILE A 160 47.69 49.84 46.83
CA ILE A 160 48.30 48.85 45.94
C ILE A 160 48.49 49.47 44.55
N LEU A 161 47.50 50.21 44.04
CA LEU A 161 47.58 50.94 42.78
C LEU A 161 48.69 52.01 42.77
N ASP A 162 48.82 52.77 43.86
CA ASP A 162 49.83 53.82 44.00
C ASP A 162 51.26 53.24 44.03
N GLN A 163 51.48 52.09 44.70
CA GLN A 163 52.78 51.44 44.80
C GLN A 163 53.25 50.81 43.47
N LEU A 164 52.31 50.43 42.61
CA LEU A 164 52.59 49.80 41.32
C LEU A 164 52.89 50.82 40.19
N GLN A 165 53.05 52.11 40.51
CA GLN A 165 53.55 53.15 39.59
C GLN A 165 52.80 53.22 38.23
N GLY A 166 51.49 52.97 38.22
CA GLY A 166 50.67 53.00 37.01
C GLY A 166 50.57 51.68 36.24
N ARG A 167 51.23 50.60 36.69
CA ARG A 167 51.01 49.23 36.20
C ARG A 167 49.67 48.70 36.68
N LYS A 168 48.91 47.98 35.85
CA LYS A 168 47.55 47.49 36.19
C LYS A 168 47.61 46.14 36.91
N PRO A 169 47.25 46.05 38.21
CA PRO A 169 47.07 44.78 38.91
C PRO A 169 45.71 44.14 38.61
N GLN A 170 45.71 42.85 38.32
CA GLN A 170 44.52 42.05 38.06
C GLN A 170 44.64 40.69 38.72
N VAL A 171 43.50 40.05 39.00
CA VAL A 171 43.42 38.74 39.63
C VAL A 171 42.52 37.84 38.80
N THR A 172 42.91 36.59 38.60
CA THR A 172 42.02 35.56 38.08
C THR A 172 41.68 34.58 39.21
N PHE A 173 40.40 34.21 39.29
CA PHE A 173 39.91 33.22 40.22
C PHE A 173 39.05 32.21 39.47
N SER A 174 39.40 30.93 39.49
CA SER A 174 38.67 29.88 38.77
C SER A 174 38.43 28.68 39.67
N CYS A 175 37.26 28.04 39.58
CA CYS A 175 36.91 26.89 40.41
C CYS A 175 36.25 25.78 39.58
N GLU A 176 36.51 24.54 39.99
CA GLU A 176 36.02 23.30 39.37
C GLU A 176 35.12 22.53 40.36
N ALA A 177 33.91 22.19 39.94
CA ALA A 177 32.91 21.55 40.79
C ALA A 177 33.23 20.09 41.10
N ASP A 178 33.71 19.33 40.11
CA ASP A 178 33.94 17.89 40.23
C ASP A 178 35.08 17.57 41.21
N ASP A 179 36.13 18.39 41.21
CA ASP A 179 37.33 18.19 42.04
C ASP A 179 37.34 19.01 43.34
N LEU A 180 36.38 19.93 43.55
CA LEU A 180 36.33 20.86 44.68
C LEU A 180 37.61 21.69 44.85
N THR A 181 38.20 22.12 43.72
CA THR A 181 39.44 22.91 43.67
C THR A 181 39.20 24.30 43.09
N CYS A 182 40.02 25.26 43.52
CA CYS A 182 40.04 26.61 42.98
C CYS A 182 41.48 27.08 42.76
N ASN A 183 41.67 28.01 41.82
CA ASN A 183 42.96 28.62 41.54
C ASN A 183 42.83 30.14 41.65
N PHE A 184 43.82 30.76 42.30
CA PHE A 184 43.94 32.20 42.44
C PHE A 184 45.27 32.64 41.81
N GLN A 185 45.25 33.59 40.88
CA GLN A 185 46.47 34.08 40.24
C GLN A 185 46.51 35.60 40.26
N PHE A 186 47.68 36.15 40.54
CA PHE A 186 47.89 37.60 40.62
C PHE A 186 48.75 38.07 39.44
N TRP A 187 48.27 39.09 38.74
CA TRP A 187 48.84 39.61 37.51
C TRP A 187 49.17 41.09 37.64
N VAL A 188 50.30 41.51 37.08
CA VAL A 188 50.66 42.92 36.92
C VAL A 188 50.98 43.16 35.46
N ASP A 189 50.29 44.10 34.80
CA ASP A 189 50.39 44.34 33.35
C ASP A 189 50.26 43.05 32.52
N GLN A 190 49.27 42.23 32.86
CA GLN A 190 49.01 40.93 32.23
C GLN A 190 50.20 39.96 32.26
N LYS A 191 51.13 40.14 33.21
CA LYS A 191 52.19 39.19 33.54
C LYS A 191 51.92 38.61 34.91
N GLU A 192 51.83 37.28 34.96
CA GLU A 192 51.62 36.56 36.21
C GLU A 192 52.80 36.79 37.14
N SER A 193 52.50 37.13 38.39
CA SER A 193 53.49 37.34 39.45
C SER A 193 53.57 36.11 40.32
N PHE A 194 52.43 35.66 40.85
CA PHE A 194 52.33 34.43 41.64
C PHE A 194 50.95 33.79 41.44
N TYR A 195 50.86 32.50 41.74
CA TYR A 195 49.64 31.70 41.64
C TYR A 195 49.50 30.79 42.84
N CYS A 196 48.26 30.49 43.20
CA CYS A 196 47.90 29.68 44.34
C CYS A 196 46.85 28.63 43.94
N ALA A 197 47.09 27.38 44.32
CA ALA A 197 46.10 26.31 44.24
C ALA A 197 45.39 26.18 45.58
N LEU A 198 44.07 26.09 45.54
CA LEU A 198 43.19 25.90 46.69
C LEU A 198 42.47 24.56 46.51
N ASP A 199 42.39 23.78 47.59
CA ASP A 199 41.66 22.51 47.59
C ASP A 199 40.64 22.48 48.74
N THR A 200 39.79 21.45 48.72
CA THR A 200 38.75 21.24 49.73
C THR A 200 37.87 22.49 49.91
N CYS A 201 37.47 23.06 48.78
CA CYS A 201 36.65 24.26 48.70
C CYS A 201 35.16 23.95 48.82
N GLU A 202 34.45 24.79 49.55
CA GLU A 202 32.99 24.81 49.66
C GLU A 202 32.50 26.20 49.23
N TRP A 203 31.46 26.25 48.40
CA TRP A 203 30.86 27.51 47.95
C TRP A 203 29.34 27.53 48.08
N ASN A 204 28.79 28.73 48.30
CA ASN A 204 27.37 28.94 48.44
C ASN A 204 26.92 30.26 47.79
N LEU A 205 25.67 30.29 47.34
CA LEU A 205 24.97 31.49 46.87
C LEU A 205 23.85 31.83 47.85
N GLU A 206 23.94 32.99 48.49
CA GLU A 206 22.88 33.52 49.33
C GLU A 206 22.19 34.68 48.59
N THR A 207 20.91 34.47 48.24
CA THR A 207 20.07 35.48 47.59
C THR A 207 19.10 36.09 48.59
N GLY A 208 19.30 37.35 48.96
CA GLY A 208 18.42 38.15 49.81
C GLY A 208 17.47 39.05 49.00
N TYR A 209 16.60 39.79 49.69
CA TYR A 209 15.78 40.84 49.06
C TYR A 209 16.68 42.01 48.62
N GLY A 210 17.19 41.95 47.39
CA GLY A 210 18.00 43.00 46.76
C GLY A 210 19.52 42.86 46.94
N GLN A 211 20.01 41.72 47.44
CA GLN A 211 21.45 41.45 47.59
C GLN A 211 21.77 40.00 47.19
N ASN A 212 22.79 39.82 46.36
CA ASN A 212 23.34 38.50 46.01
C ASN A 212 24.75 38.39 46.59
N GLN A 213 24.99 37.34 47.36
CA GLN A 213 26.30 37.06 47.94
C GLN A 213 26.78 35.66 47.55
N SER A 214 27.89 35.59 46.82
CA SER A 214 28.60 34.33 46.55
C SER A 214 29.80 34.22 47.49
N THR A 215 29.92 33.10 48.20
CA THR A 215 31.03 32.83 49.13
C THR A 215 31.72 31.53 48.76
N TYR A 216 33.06 31.56 48.71
CA TYR A 216 33.95 30.41 48.56
C TYR A 216 34.84 30.32 49.80
N ASN A 217 34.91 29.15 50.43
CA ASN A 217 35.77 28.86 51.58
C ASN A 217 36.58 27.62 51.29
N CYS A 218 37.91 27.74 51.29
CA CYS A 218 38.83 26.62 51.03
C CYS A 218 39.72 26.40 52.26
N LYS A 219 39.90 25.13 52.65
CA LYS A 219 40.66 24.82 53.89
C LYS A 219 42.16 24.94 53.66
N ASN A 220 42.67 24.50 52.52
CA ASN A 220 44.09 24.56 52.19
C ASN A 220 44.34 25.48 50.99
N ILE A 221 45.50 26.16 51.03
CA ILE A 221 46.01 27.00 49.95
C ILE A 221 47.52 26.79 49.85
N ASN A 222 48.04 26.73 48.64
CA ASN A 222 49.47 26.61 48.36
C ASN A 222 49.87 27.57 47.23
N CYS A 223 50.80 28.48 47.50
CA CYS A 223 51.19 29.53 46.57
C CYS A 223 52.63 29.36 46.07
N LYS A 224 52.87 29.72 44.81
CA LYS A 224 54.19 29.78 44.17
C LYS A 224 54.38 31.11 43.45
N CYS A 225 55.60 31.63 43.54
CA CYS A 225 56.03 32.90 42.99
C CYS A 225 56.89 32.68 41.75
N ILE A 226 56.67 33.45 40.68
CA ILE A 226 57.40 33.32 39.42
C ILE A 226 58.65 34.23 39.49
N PRO A 227 59.86 33.66 39.48
CA PRO A 227 61.08 34.42 39.73
C PRO A 227 61.33 35.49 38.65
N GLY A 228 61.80 36.67 39.08
CA GLY A 228 62.11 37.80 38.20
C GLY A 228 60.89 38.59 37.73
N ARG A 229 59.72 38.37 38.32
CA ARG A 229 58.49 39.14 38.08
C ARG A 229 58.25 40.15 39.19
N MET A 230 57.38 41.11 38.94
CA MET A 230 56.94 42.09 39.95
C MET A 230 56.43 41.36 41.19
N LEU A 231 56.83 41.80 42.38
CA LEU A 231 56.56 41.14 43.67
C LEU A 231 57.34 39.84 43.92
N CYS A 232 58.13 39.40 42.95
CA CYS A 232 58.80 38.10 42.90
C CYS A 232 60.26 38.23 42.42
N GLY A 233 60.95 39.27 42.88
CA GLY A 233 62.38 39.48 42.62
C GLY A 233 62.73 40.37 41.40
N GLU A 234 61.76 41.07 40.79
CA GLU A 234 62.05 42.14 39.80
C GLU A 234 62.74 43.33 40.47
N GLU A 235 63.79 43.89 39.83
CA GLU A 235 64.53 45.04 40.33
C GLU A 235 63.61 46.24 40.58
N GLY A 236 63.59 46.75 41.84
CA GLY A 236 62.71 47.84 42.25
C GLY A 236 61.35 47.40 42.82
N SER A 237 61.10 46.09 42.95
CA SER A 237 59.90 45.53 43.59
C SER A 237 60.23 44.80 44.90
N ILE A 238 59.23 44.66 45.78
CA ILE A 238 59.35 43.91 47.05
C ILE A 238 59.23 42.41 46.73
N ASP A 239 60.22 41.58 47.08
CA ASP A 239 60.12 40.13 46.88
C ASP A 239 59.37 39.46 48.03
N ILE A 240 58.22 38.86 47.74
CA ILE A 240 57.39 38.11 48.69
C ILE A 240 57.44 36.59 48.46
N GLY A 241 58.35 36.10 47.61
CA GLY A 241 58.38 34.70 47.20
C GLY A 241 58.57 33.70 48.35
N GLU A 242 59.48 33.99 49.30
CA GLU A 242 59.69 33.13 50.46
C GLU A 242 58.49 33.15 51.42
N PHE A 243 57.86 34.32 51.58
CA PHE A 243 56.65 34.48 52.40
C PHE A 243 55.48 33.65 51.85
N LEU A 244 55.24 33.72 50.53
CA LEU A 244 54.18 32.96 49.86
C LEU A 244 54.33 31.44 50.04
N ALA A 245 55.56 30.93 50.12
CA ALA A 245 55.83 29.50 50.24
C ALA A 245 55.77 28.98 51.69
N GLN A 246 56.10 29.81 52.69
CA GLN A 246 56.25 29.36 54.08
C GLN A 246 55.07 29.71 55.00
N GLU A 247 54.44 30.88 54.79
CA GLU A 247 53.44 31.44 55.71
C GLU A 247 51.99 31.22 55.24
N ILE A 248 51.75 31.18 53.92
CA ILE A 248 50.40 30.99 53.36
C ILE A 248 50.00 29.51 53.43
N LYS A 249 49.09 29.17 54.35
CA LYS A 249 48.60 27.78 54.54
C LYS A 249 47.07 27.67 54.61
N GLY A 250 46.35 28.79 54.74
CA GLY A 250 44.89 28.81 54.82
C GLY A 250 44.34 28.82 56.25
N PRO A 251 43.00 28.90 56.42
CA PRO A 251 41.98 28.84 55.37
C PRO A 251 41.87 30.12 54.56
N ALA A 252 41.53 29.99 53.28
CA ALA A 252 41.31 31.11 52.36
C ALA A 252 39.82 31.27 52.06
N SER A 253 39.36 32.51 51.89
CA SER A 253 37.98 32.80 51.48
C SER A 253 37.91 33.87 50.41
N PHE A 254 37.00 33.67 49.45
CA PHE A 254 36.69 34.61 48.39
C PHE A 254 35.19 34.91 48.42
N ARG A 255 34.82 36.18 48.55
CA ARG A 255 33.42 36.60 48.68
C ARG A 255 33.12 37.73 47.72
N THR A 256 31.98 37.64 47.04
CA THR A 256 31.46 38.72 46.18
C THR A 256 30.08 39.12 46.68
N LEU A 257 29.88 40.42 46.86
CA LEU A 257 28.61 41.02 47.23
C LEU A 257 28.15 41.95 46.10
N SER A 258 26.90 41.78 45.66
CA SER A 258 26.26 42.65 44.67
C SER A 258 24.88 43.06 45.18
N THR A 259 24.60 44.36 45.20
CA THR A 259 23.30 44.90 45.62
C THR A 259 22.55 45.60 44.49
N GLU A 260 21.23 45.49 44.52
CA GLU A 260 20.35 46.09 43.52
C GLU A 260 20.30 47.63 43.73
N GLY A 261 20.96 48.38 42.85
CA GLY A 261 21.06 49.84 42.93
C GLY A 261 22.46 50.39 43.27
N GLY A 262 23.44 49.51 43.51
CA GLY A 262 24.84 49.88 43.75
C GLY A 262 25.09 50.38 45.17
N SER A 263 25.76 49.57 45.97
CA SER A 263 26.25 49.93 47.31
C SER A 263 27.76 50.19 47.29
N PRO A 264 28.29 51.10 48.12
CA PRO A 264 29.74 51.20 48.34
C PRO A 264 30.36 49.94 48.97
N GLU A 265 29.55 49.03 49.49
CA GLU A 265 30.00 47.72 49.98
C GLU A 265 29.99 46.63 48.88
N ASP A 266 29.53 46.95 47.66
CA ASP A 266 29.60 46.03 46.54
C ASP A 266 31.05 45.80 46.10
N GLY A 267 31.33 44.57 45.72
CA GLY A 267 32.64 44.14 45.26
C GLY A 267 33.02 42.77 45.79
N SER A 268 34.21 42.35 45.39
CA SER A 268 34.79 41.07 45.75
C SER A 268 35.95 41.28 46.72
N LYS A 269 36.15 40.32 47.61
CA LYS A 269 37.20 40.35 48.61
C LYS A 269 37.82 38.96 48.77
N PHE A 270 39.14 38.90 48.65
CA PHE A 270 39.93 37.72 48.97
C PHE A 270 40.58 37.89 50.34
N GLN A 271 40.52 36.85 51.17
CA GLN A 271 41.06 36.85 52.53
C GLN A 271 41.85 35.59 52.82
N GLU A 272 43.02 35.78 53.38
CA GLU A 272 43.85 34.75 54.01
C GLU A 272 44.60 35.42 55.18
N PRO A 273 44.65 34.83 56.39
CA PRO A 273 45.12 35.53 57.57
C PRO A 273 46.53 36.14 57.47
N ALA A 274 47.50 35.38 56.94
CA ALA A 274 48.87 35.85 56.81
C ALA A 274 49.00 36.90 55.68
N MET A 275 48.31 36.71 54.56
CA MET A 275 48.23 37.67 53.47
C MET A 275 47.59 38.99 53.91
N ASP A 276 46.49 38.92 54.67
CA ASP A 276 45.79 40.11 55.19
C ASP A 276 46.71 40.89 56.14
N ASP A 277 47.52 40.22 56.97
CA ASP A 277 48.51 40.85 57.85
C ASP A 277 49.67 41.48 57.06
N LEU A 278 50.16 40.84 55.99
CA LEU A 278 51.13 41.43 55.07
C LEU A 278 50.54 42.68 54.40
N ILE A 279 49.31 42.59 53.90
CA ILE A 279 48.67 43.72 53.22
C ILE A 279 48.46 44.87 54.18
N LYS A 280 48.06 44.59 55.42
CA LYS A 280 47.87 45.60 56.46
C LYS A 280 49.19 46.22 56.92
N SER A 281 50.28 45.48 56.97
CA SER A 281 51.59 46.01 57.38
C SER A 281 52.31 46.78 56.28
N VAL A 282 52.23 46.31 55.02
CA VAL A 282 52.91 46.90 53.87
C VAL A 282 52.07 47.99 53.20
N PHE A 283 50.79 47.73 52.98
CA PHE A 283 49.87 48.64 52.29
C PHE A 283 48.91 49.35 53.26
N GLY A 284 48.57 48.78 54.41
CA GLY A 284 47.65 49.42 55.37
C GLY A 284 46.18 49.36 54.98
N ASP A 285 45.81 48.35 54.19
CA ASP A 285 44.43 47.95 53.92
C ASP A 285 44.14 46.61 54.62
N PRO A 286 42.89 46.29 55.00
CA PRO A 286 42.58 45.07 55.75
C PRO A 286 42.58 43.78 54.92
N SER A 287 42.54 43.86 53.59
CA SER A 287 42.44 42.73 52.65
C SER A 287 42.55 43.22 51.20
N ILE A 288 42.58 42.29 50.24
CA ILE A 288 42.47 42.61 48.80
C ILE A 288 41.01 42.84 48.43
N PHE A 289 40.68 44.07 48.05
CA PHE A 289 39.43 44.46 47.42
C PHE A 289 39.55 44.37 45.90
N LEU A 290 38.53 43.77 45.31
CA LEU A 290 38.49 43.35 43.92
C LEU A 290 37.14 43.77 43.32
N ASN A 291 37.13 44.05 42.01
CA ASN A 291 35.90 44.14 41.24
C ASN A 291 35.94 43.06 40.16
N CYS A 292 35.06 42.06 40.24
CA CYS A 292 35.16 40.83 39.48
C CYS A 292 33.99 40.62 38.53
N ASP A 293 34.32 40.20 37.31
CA ASP A 293 33.38 39.67 36.34
C ASP A 293 33.52 38.14 36.30
N ALA A 294 32.42 37.43 36.51
CA ALA A 294 32.36 35.98 36.50
C ALA A 294 31.61 35.47 35.27
N GLY A 295 32.03 34.32 34.74
CA GLY A 295 31.39 33.68 33.62
C GLY A 295 31.61 32.17 33.62
N GLU A 296 30.50 31.44 33.50
CA GLU A 296 30.47 30.00 33.35
C GLU A 296 29.52 29.62 32.21
N CYS A 297 29.92 28.69 31.33
CA CYS A 297 29.06 28.21 30.25
C CYS A 297 28.23 27.00 30.69
N LEU A 298 26.92 27.20 30.83
CA LEU A 298 25.96 26.16 31.17
C LEU A 298 25.01 25.88 30.01
N TYR A 299 24.45 24.67 29.97
CA TYR A 299 23.27 24.42 29.16
C TYR A 299 22.07 25.08 29.84
N HIS A 300 21.12 25.62 29.07
CA HIS A 300 19.98 26.35 29.62
C HIS A 300 19.17 25.58 30.69
N THR A 301 19.20 24.24 30.68
CA THR A 301 18.55 23.39 31.70
C THR A 301 19.34 23.30 33.00
N ASP A 302 20.65 23.52 32.96
CA ASP A 302 21.57 23.39 34.09
C ASP A 302 21.63 24.69 34.91
N VAL A 303 21.00 25.76 34.44
CA VAL A 303 20.94 27.05 35.13
C VAL A 303 20.13 26.90 36.43
N PRO A 304 20.70 27.26 37.60
CA PRO A 304 19.98 27.20 38.87
C PRO A 304 18.67 28.00 38.83
N GLY A 305 17.57 27.35 39.21
CA GLY A 305 16.23 27.95 39.19
C GLY A 305 15.45 27.79 37.88
N TYR A 306 15.99 27.07 36.89
CA TYR A 306 15.24 26.72 35.68
C TYR A 306 14.04 25.81 36.02
N VAL A 307 12.84 26.25 35.66
CA VAL A 307 11.61 25.45 35.74
C VAL A 307 11.15 25.18 34.32
N ARG A 308 11.06 23.89 33.94
CA ARG A 308 10.58 23.52 32.60
C ARG A 308 9.15 24.08 32.37
N PRO A 309 8.89 24.71 31.22
CA PRO A 309 7.54 25.14 30.89
C PRO A 309 6.61 23.92 30.78
N ILE A 310 5.51 23.95 31.52
CA ILE A 310 4.48 22.91 31.45
C ILE A 310 3.84 22.97 30.05
N LYS A 311 3.71 21.82 29.37
CA LYS A 311 3.02 21.71 28.07
C LYS A 311 1.59 22.24 28.20
N GLN A 312 1.33 23.44 27.69
CA GLN A 312 -0.02 24.00 27.68
C GLN A 312 -0.78 23.46 26.47
N ILE A 313 -1.81 22.65 26.72
CA ILE A 313 -2.68 22.13 25.68
C ILE A 313 -3.60 23.26 25.21
N ASN A 314 -3.42 23.70 23.96
CA ASN A 314 -4.28 24.70 23.34
C ASN A 314 -5.64 24.11 22.94
N THR A 315 -6.52 23.94 23.92
CA THR A 315 -7.93 23.55 23.72
C THR A 315 -8.68 24.33 22.64
N PRO A 316 -8.52 25.66 22.43
CA PRO A 316 -9.21 26.35 21.34
C PRO A 316 -8.68 25.96 19.96
N LEU A 317 -7.38 25.63 19.83
CA LEU A 317 -6.79 25.17 18.58
C LEU A 317 -7.31 23.78 18.22
N ILE A 318 -7.44 22.89 19.20
CA ILE A 318 -8.03 21.56 19.04
C ILE A 318 -9.49 21.66 18.58
N ALA A 319 -10.31 22.49 19.24
CA ALA A 319 -11.70 22.71 18.84
C ALA A 319 -11.82 23.30 17.42
N GLY A 320 -10.90 24.21 17.05
CA GLY A 320 -10.80 24.77 15.70
C GLY A 320 -10.44 23.72 14.64
N VAL A 321 -9.51 22.82 14.93
CA VAL A 321 -9.11 21.72 14.02
C VAL A 321 -10.25 20.72 13.81
N ILE A 322 -10.95 20.33 14.89
CA ILE A 322 -12.10 19.43 14.81
C ILE A 322 -13.23 20.07 13.98
N ALA A 323 -13.55 21.35 14.25
CA ALA A 323 -14.55 22.09 13.50
C ALA A 323 -14.15 22.27 12.03
N GLY A 324 -12.87 22.52 11.75
CA GLY A 324 -12.30 22.62 10.40
C GLY A 324 -12.42 21.30 9.63
N CYS A 325 -12.09 20.17 10.25
CA CYS A 325 -12.23 18.85 9.63
C CYS A 325 -13.70 18.47 9.39
N ALA A 326 -14.59 18.79 10.34
CA ALA A 326 -16.02 18.59 10.17
C ALA A 326 -16.60 19.46 9.03
N LEU A 327 -16.20 20.73 8.94
CA LEU A 327 -16.54 21.62 7.83
C LEU A 327 -15.98 21.14 6.50
N PHE A 328 -14.75 20.61 6.49
CA PHE A 328 -14.16 20.00 5.28
C PHE A 328 -14.99 18.82 4.80
N VAL A 329 -15.44 17.93 5.69
CA VAL A 329 -16.31 16.82 5.30
C VAL A 329 -17.66 17.31 4.80
N VAL A 330 -18.27 18.31 5.45
CA VAL A 330 -19.51 18.93 4.95
C VAL A 330 -19.28 19.57 3.58
N ALA A 331 -18.15 20.24 3.36
CA ALA A 331 -17.79 20.84 2.08
C ALA A 331 -17.51 19.76 1.00
N VAL A 332 -16.92 18.62 1.35
CA VAL A 332 -16.75 17.48 0.45
C VAL A 332 -18.11 16.85 0.14
N ILE A 333 -18.99 16.67 1.12
CA ILE A 333 -20.36 16.17 0.91
C ILE A 333 -21.14 17.13 0.01
N LEU A 334 -21.11 18.43 0.29
CA LEU A 334 -21.79 19.46 -0.50
C LEU A 334 -21.16 19.61 -1.89
N GLY A 335 -19.84 19.50 -2.00
CA GLY A 335 -19.10 19.53 -3.26
C GLY A 335 -19.42 18.31 -4.13
N VAL A 336 -19.46 17.11 -3.54
CA VAL A 336 -19.88 15.86 -4.19
C VAL A 336 -21.38 15.92 -4.53
N TRP A 337 -22.21 16.50 -3.68
CA TRP A 337 -23.63 16.67 -4.01
C TRP A 337 -23.84 17.67 -5.16
N TYR A 338 -23.10 18.79 -5.13
CA TYR A 338 -23.14 19.85 -6.13
C TYR A 338 -22.62 19.37 -7.48
N LEU A 339 -21.43 18.75 -7.52
CA LEU A 339 -20.83 18.23 -8.74
C LEU A 339 -21.62 17.01 -9.28
N ALA A 340 -22.29 16.21 -8.43
CA ALA A 340 -23.09 15.07 -8.86
C ALA A 340 -24.37 15.56 -9.56
N ARG A 341 -24.93 16.67 -9.08
CA ARG A 341 -26.02 17.38 -9.76
C ARG A 341 -25.56 18.14 -11.01
N ARG A 342 -24.34 18.71 -11.00
CA ARG A 342 -23.80 19.50 -12.12
C ARG A 342 -23.41 18.65 -13.34
N SER A 343 -23.11 17.36 -13.14
CA SER A 343 -22.77 16.42 -14.22
C SER A 343 -23.91 16.19 -15.24
N TYR A 344 -25.10 16.76 -15.04
CA TYR A 344 -26.23 16.65 -15.97
C TYR A 344 -26.38 17.83 -16.95
N HIS A 345 -25.52 18.87 -16.90
CA HIS A 345 -25.72 20.11 -17.68
C HIS A 345 -24.62 20.48 -18.69
N GLY A 346 -23.74 19.56 -19.06
CA GLY A 346 -22.83 19.77 -20.20
C GLY A 346 -23.51 19.55 -21.55
N ARG A 347 -24.45 20.41 -21.95
CA ARG A 347 -24.84 20.51 -23.38
C ARG A 347 -23.64 21.10 -24.13
N ILE A 348 -22.81 20.25 -24.71
CA ILE A 348 -21.79 20.66 -25.67
C ILE A 348 -22.52 20.82 -27.02
N TYR A 349 -22.75 22.08 -27.41
CA TYR A 349 -22.99 22.42 -28.81
C TYR A 349 -21.64 22.33 -29.55
N LEU A 350 -21.52 21.38 -30.47
CA LEU A 350 -20.41 21.30 -31.41
C LEU A 350 -20.74 22.20 -32.62
N PRO A 351 -19.88 23.15 -33.00
CA PRO A 351 -19.97 23.79 -34.31
C PRO A 351 -19.42 22.81 -35.34
N LEU A 352 -20.30 22.30 -36.21
CA LEU A 352 -19.90 21.51 -37.38
C LEU A 352 -19.32 22.47 -38.43
N SER A 353 -18.04 22.31 -38.73
CA SER A 353 -17.44 22.83 -39.97
C SER A 353 -17.51 21.72 -41.02
N ASP A 354 -18.28 21.95 -42.10
CA ASP A 354 -18.58 20.98 -43.18
C ASP A 354 -17.34 20.29 -43.76
N ASP A 355 -16.16 20.92 -43.72
CA ASP A 355 -14.94 20.37 -44.34
C ASP A 355 -14.26 19.23 -43.53
N SER A 356 -14.57 19.05 -42.24
CA SER A 356 -13.98 17.98 -41.41
C SER A 356 -14.76 16.66 -41.41
N ASP A 357 -16.01 16.69 -41.86
CA ASP A 357 -16.90 15.51 -41.86
C ASP A 357 -16.53 14.54 -42.99
N ASP A 358 -16.05 15.03 -44.14
CA ASP A 358 -15.69 14.17 -45.27
C ASP A 358 -14.44 13.31 -45.00
N GLU A 359 -13.45 13.81 -44.27
CA GLU A 359 -12.23 13.04 -43.96
C GLU A 359 -12.48 12.02 -42.84
N ALA A 360 -13.29 12.37 -41.85
CA ALA A 360 -13.67 11.50 -40.74
C ALA A 360 -14.68 10.41 -41.16
N ALA A 361 -15.61 10.73 -42.06
CA ALA A 361 -16.51 9.75 -42.68
C ALA A 361 -15.73 8.80 -43.59
N ARG A 362 -14.79 9.28 -44.41
CA ARG A 362 -13.93 8.44 -45.27
C ARG A 362 -13.04 7.45 -44.50
N LEU A 363 -12.67 7.76 -43.26
CA LEU A 363 -11.86 6.86 -42.43
C LEU A 363 -12.63 5.61 -41.95
N ILE A 364 -13.97 5.59 -41.99
CA ILE A 364 -14.81 4.49 -41.46
C ILE A 364 -15.94 4.06 -42.43
N ALA A 365 -16.15 4.74 -43.56
CA ALA A 365 -17.29 4.50 -44.47
C ALA A 365 -17.34 3.12 -45.17
N ASP A 366 -16.31 2.29 -45.12
CA ASP A 366 -16.34 0.97 -45.77
C ASP A 366 -16.08 -0.15 -44.76
N HIS A 367 -17.10 -0.57 -44.01
CA HIS A 367 -17.10 -1.97 -43.56
C HIS A 367 -17.31 -2.81 -44.83
N LYS A 368 -16.28 -3.53 -45.26
CA LYS A 368 -16.39 -4.38 -46.44
C LYS A 368 -17.22 -5.61 -46.06
N PRO A 369 -18.30 -5.92 -46.80
CA PRO A 369 -19.05 -7.16 -46.59
C PRO A 369 -18.10 -8.37 -46.66
N ALA A 370 -18.16 -9.25 -45.67
CA ALA A 370 -17.24 -10.37 -45.53
C ALA A 370 -18.01 -11.66 -45.28
N ALA A 371 -18.01 -12.58 -46.25
CA ALA A 371 -18.52 -13.93 -46.07
C ALA A 371 -17.48 -14.79 -45.33
N LEU A 372 -17.93 -15.56 -44.34
CA LEU A 372 -17.10 -16.49 -43.57
C LEU A 372 -17.41 -17.93 -43.98
N TYR A 373 -16.38 -18.67 -44.35
CA TYR A 373 -16.46 -20.09 -44.70
C TYR A 373 -15.52 -20.88 -43.80
N TRP A 374 -15.92 -22.09 -43.42
CA TRP A 374 -15.08 -23.01 -42.66
C TRP A 374 -15.23 -24.43 -43.17
N ASP A 375 -14.11 -25.13 -43.24
CA ASP A 375 -14.03 -26.48 -43.78
C ASP A 375 -13.31 -27.43 -42.81
N ASN A 376 -13.95 -28.58 -42.57
CA ASN A 376 -13.48 -29.65 -41.69
C ASN A 376 -12.92 -29.18 -40.33
N VAL A 377 -13.68 -28.35 -39.60
CA VAL A 377 -13.24 -27.81 -38.31
C VAL A 377 -13.41 -28.85 -37.19
N SER A 378 -12.29 -29.21 -36.55
CA SER A 378 -12.23 -30.11 -35.40
C SER A 378 -11.47 -29.47 -34.22
N TYR A 379 -11.84 -29.83 -32.99
CA TYR A 379 -11.22 -29.30 -31.78
C TYR A 379 -10.91 -30.39 -30.76
N TYR A 380 -9.66 -30.45 -30.33
CA TYR A 380 -9.15 -31.43 -29.38
C TYR A 380 -8.71 -30.77 -28.08
N LEU A 381 -9.27 -31.18 -26.95
CA LEU A 381 -8.90 -30.71 -25.62
C LEU A 381 -8.33 -31.89 -24.81
N ASN A 382 -7.06 -31.81 -24.40
CA ASN A 382 -6.36 -32.86 -23.65
C ASN A 382 -6.48 -34.26 -24.31
N GLY A 383 -6.44 -34.32 -25.64
CA GLY A 383 -6.60 -35.56 -26.42
C GLY A 383 -8.06 -36.01 -26.63
N LYS A 384 -9.05 -35.38 -26.01
CA LYS A 384 -10.47 -35.62 -26.26
C LYS A 384 -10.98 -34.74 -27.40
N GLU A 385 -11.59 -35.35 -28.41
CA GLU A 385 -12.29 -34.63 -29.47
C GLU A 385 -13.60 -34.05 -28.92
N ILE A 386 -13.75 -32.73 -29.02
CA ILE A 386 -14.92 -31.99 -28.54
C ILE A 386 -15.80 -31.54 -29.71
N LEU A 387 -15.19 -31.20 -30.85
CA LEU A 387 -15.87 -30.87 -32.10
C LEU A 387 -15.24 -31.70 -33.22
N SER A 388 -16.05 -32.24 -34.13
CA SER A 388 -15.57 -33.10 -35.21
C SER A 388 -16.13 -32.65 -36.57
N SER A 389 -15.22 -32.31 -37.49
CA SER A 389 -15.46 -32.14 -38.92
C SER A 389 -16.67 -31.26 -39.27
N ILE A 390 -16.76 -30.08 -38.63
CA ILE A 390 -17.85 -29.13 -38.88
C ILE A 390 -17.53 -28.30 -40.13
N GLN A 391 -18.49 -28.21 -41.07
CA GLN A 391 -18.40 -27.41 -42.30
C GLN A 391 -19.60 -26.46 -42.43
N GLY A 392 -19.42 -25.32 -43.10
CA GLY A 392 -20.48 -24.33 -43.25
C GLY A 392 -20.02 -22.98 -43.80
N ALA A 393 -21.01 -22.11 -44.03
CA ALA A 393 -20.83 -20.78 -44.56
C ALA A 393 -21.82 -19.78 -43.94
N ALA A 394 -21.40 -18.52 -43.81
CA ALA A 394 -22.20 -17.38 -43.37
C ALA A 394 -21.95 -16.17 -44.29
N HIS A 395 -23.01 -15.59 -44.84
CA HIS A 395 -22.92 -14.52 -45.83
C HIS A 395 -23.22 -13.13 -45.25
N PRO A 396 -22.78 -12.06 -45.91
CA PRO A 396 -23.20 -10.70 -45.58
C PRO A 396 -24.70 -10.51 -45.85
N GLY A 397 -25.39 -9.79 -44.96
CA GLY A 397 -26.83 -9.57 -45.11
C GLY A 397 -27.69 -10.66 -44.47
N GLU A 398 -27.08 -11.77 -44.06
CA GLU A 398 -27.76 -12.93 -43.50
C GLU A 398 -27.42 -13.13 -42.02
N ILE A 399 -28.33 -13.83 -41.35
CA ILE A 399 -28.21 -14.21 -39.95
C ILE A 399 -28.07 -15.72 -39.85
N THR A 400 -26.98 -16.16 -39.24
CA THR A 400 -26.70 -17.57 -39.00
C THR A 400 -26.88 -17.90 -37.53
N ALA A 401 -27.87 -18.75 -37.23
CA ALA A 401 -28.14 -19.23 -35.88
C ALA A 401 -27.45 -20.59 -35.65
N ILE A 402 -26.79 -20.74 -34.50
CA ILE A 402 -26.21 -22.00 -34.03
C ILE A 402 -27.10 -22.53 -32.90
N MET A 403 -27.74 -23.68 -33.12
CA MET A 403 -28.65 -24.35 -32.19
C MET A 403 -28.15 -25.74 -31.81
N GLY A 404 -28.71 -26.28 -30.73
CA GLY A 404 -28.38 -27.60 -30.22
C GLY A 404 -28.61 -27.71 -28.71
N ALA A 405 -28.66 -28.94 -28.22
CA ALA A 405 -28.80 -29.25 -26.79
C ALA A 405 -27.72 -28.58 -25.91
N SER A 406 -27.98 -28.51 -24.60
CA SER A 406 -26.93 -28.11 -23.65
C SER A 406 -25.76 -29.10 -23.71
N GLY A 407 -24.52 -28.59 -23.71
CA GLY A 407 -23.32 -29.43 -23.89
C GLY A 407 -23.02 -29.87 -25.33
N ALA A 408 -23.79 -29.45 -26.34
CA ALA A 408 -23.55 -29.82 -27.74
C ALA A 408 -22.29 -29.18 -28.39
N GLY A 409 -21.59 -28.28 -27.69
CA GLY A 409 -20.40 -27.59 -28.22
C GLY A 409 -20.66 -26.24 -28.90
N LYS A 410 -21.87 -25.66 -28.79
CA LYS A 410 -22.26 -24.39 -29.43
C LYS A 410 -21.31 -23.23 -29.16
N THR A 411 -21.13 -22.88 -27.88
CA THR A 411 -20.23 -21.80 -27.45
C THR A 411 -18.78 -22.11 -27.79
N THR A 412 -18.35 -23.36 -27.64
CA THR A 412 -17.01 -23.80 -28.03
C THR A 412 -16.76 -23.56 -29.52
N PHE A 413 -17.73 -23.92 -30.37
CA PHE A 413 -17.65 -23.73 -31.81
C PHE A 413 -17.65 -22.24 -32.19
N LEU A 414 -18.52 -21.43 -31.58
CA LEU A 414 -18.54 -19.98 -31.78
C LEU A 414 -17.21 -19.31 -31.40
N ASP A 415 -16.62 -19.70 -30.27
CA ASP A 415 -15.31 -19.19 -29.83
C ASP A 415 -14.18 -19.56 -30.82
N ILE A 416 -14.24 -20.75 -31.41
CA ILE A 416 -13.27 -21.21 -32.42
C ILE A 416 -13.46 -20.47 -33.75
N LEU A 417 -14.71 -20.27 -34.19
CA LEU A 417 -15.03 -19.44 -35.36
C LEU A 417 -14.48 -18.01 -35.19
N ALA A 418 -14.58 -17.45 -33.99
CA ALA A 418 -14.02 -16.14 -33.66
C ALA A 418 -12.50 -16.13 -33.45
N ARG A 419 -11.81 -17.26 -33.67
CA ARG A 419 -10.37 -17.47 -33.41
C ARG A 419 -9.94 -17.01 -32.01
N LYS A 420 -10.75 -17.28 -30.99
CA LYS A 420 -10.35 -17.05 -29.60
C LYS A 420 -9.28 -18.04 -29.16
N ASN A 421 -8.39 -17.57 -28.28
CA ASN A 421 -7.29 -18.39 -27.78
C ASN A 421 -7.83 -19.42 -26.78
N LYS A 422 -7.93 -20.68 -27.20
CA LYS A 422 -8.38 -21.82 -26.39
C LYS A 422 -7.21 -22.74 -26.06
N ARG A 423 -7.30 -23.50 -24.96
CA ARG A 423 -6.23 -24.43 -24.54
C ARG A 423 -5.98 -25.61 -25.49
N GLY A 424 -7.00 -26.02 -26.24
CA GLY A 424 -6.92 -27.17 -27.14
C GLY A 424 -6.31 -26.86 -28.51
N ALA A 425 -6.14 -27.89 -29.32
CA ALA A 425 -5.68 -27.77 -30.70
C ALA A 425 -6.88 -27.69 -31.65
N VAL A 426 -6.88 -26.69 -32.54
CA VAL A 426 -7.87 -26.53 -33.61
C VAL A 426 -7.29 -27.08 -34.90
N GLN A 427 -8.07 -27.90 -35.61
CA GLN A 427 -7.80 -28.37 -36.96
C GLN A 427 -8.91 -27.88 -37.89
N GLY A 428 -8.62 -27.73 -39.18
CA GLY A 428 -9.54 -27.21 -40.19
C GLY A 428 -9.12 -25.85 -40.74
N ASP A 429 -9.80 -25.42 -41.79
CA ASP A 429 -9.47 -24.22 -42.54
C ASP A 429 -10.60 -23.18 -42.45
N PHE A 430 -10.21 -21.91 -42.30
CA PHE A 430 -11.14 -20.76 -42.26
C PHE A 430 -10.83 -19.81 -43.40
N TYR A 431 -11.85 -19.45 -44.17
CA TYR A 431 -11.74 -18.55 -45.31
C TYR A 431 -12.65 -17.33 -45.13
N ILE A 432 -12.13 -16.14 -45.42
CA ILE A 432 -12.92 -14.91 -45.52
C ILE A 432 -12.96 -14.50 -46.98
N ASN A 433 -14.15 -14.40 -47.55
CA ASN A 433 -14.34 -14.14 -48.99
C ASN A 433 -13.54 -15.10 -49.91
N GLY A 434 -13.28 -16.34 -49.45
CA GLY A 434 -12.50 -17.35 -50.16
C GLY A 434 -10.98 -17.32 -49.91
N GLU A 435 -10.47 -16.39 -49.10
CA GLU A 435 -9.03 -16.27 -48.78
C GLU A 435 -8.70 -16.64 -47.33
N LYS A 436 -7.52 -17.24 -47.11
CA LYS A 436 -6.99 -17.47 -45.75
C LYS A 436 -6.33 -16.20 -45.22
N LEU A 437 -6.87 -15.62 -44.16
CA LEU A 437 -6.32 -14.43 -43.51
C LEU A 437 -5.42 -14.75 -42.31
N SER A 438 -4.45 -13.87 -42.06
CA SER A 438 -3.65 -13.86 -40.85
C SER A 438 -4.52 -13.59 -39.62
N ASP A 439 -4.11 -14.08 -38.44
CA ASP A 439 -4.89 -13.88 -37.20
C ASP A 439 -5.04 -12.40 -36.82
N HIS A 440 -4.04 -11.58 -37.15
CA HIS A 440 -4.08 -10.14 -36.89
C HIS A 440 -5.16 -9.45 -37.75
N ASP A 441 -5.21 -9.78 -39.04
CA ASP A 441 -6.17 -9.18 -39.97
C ASP A 441 -7.59 -9.69 -39.68
N PHE A 442 -7.73 -10.97 -39.33
CA PHE A 442 -9.00 -11.57 -38.91
C PHE A 442 -9.60 -10.83 -37.71
N LYS A 443 -8.82 -10.59 -36.66
CA LYS A 443 -9.28 -9.89 -35.45
C LYS A 443 -9.68 -8.44 -35.70
N SER A 444 -9.19 -7.80 -36.75
CA SER A 444 -9.58 -6.43 -37.10
C SER A 444 -10.97 -6.34 -37.76
N MET A 445 -11.46 -7.45 -38.34
CA MET A 445 -12.74 -7.51 -39.06
C MET A 445 -13.89 -8.09 -38.22
N VAL A 446 -13.57 -8.63 -37.04
CA VAL A 446 -14.49 -9.40 -36.20
C VAL A 446 -14.83 -8.66 -34.92
N GLY A 447 -16.12 -8.62 -34.56
CA GLY A 447 -16.61 -8.24 -33.24
C GLY A 447 -17.17 -9.45 -32.49
N PHE A 448 -16.96 -9.52 -31.18
CA PHE A 448 -17.46 -10.63 -30.35
C PHE A 448 -18.19 -10.10 -29.11
N VAL A 449 -19.43 -10.54 -28.93
CA VAL A 449 -20.27 -10.24 -27.76
C VAL A 449 -20.38 -11.49 -26.88
N ASP A 450 -19.83 -11.43 -25.66
CA ASP A 450 -19.92 -12.52 -24.68
C ASP A 450 -21.33 -12.70 -24.12
N GLN A 451 -21.59 -13.85 -23.48
CA GLN A 451 -22.86 -14.17 -22.85
C GLN A 451 -23.21 -13.20 -21.70
N GLU A 452 -22.24 -12.80 -20.87
CA GLU A 452 -22.46 -11.90 -19.74
C GLU A 452 -22.16 -10.43 -20.06
N ASP A 453 -23.18 -9.58 -19.91
CA ASP A 453 -23.07 -8.13 -20.09
C ASP A 453 -22.53 -7.44 -18.82
N THR A 454 -21.25 -7.62 -18.52
CA THR A 454 -20.58 -6.93 -17.40
C THR A 454 -20.23 -5.49 -17.79
N MET A 455 -20.78 -4.51 -17.08
CA MET A 455 -20.55 -3.09 -17.34
C MET A 455 -20.50 -2.33 -16.00
N LEU A 456 -19.89 -1.15 -15.99
CA LEU A 456 -19.83 -0.31 -14.79
C LEU A 456 -21.22 0.30 -14.52
N PRO A 457 -21.84 0.04 -13.36
CA PRO A 457 -23.22 0.45 -13.09
C PRO A 457 -23.40 1.98 -12.93
N THR A 458 -22.32 2.71 -12.66
CA THR A 458 -22.30 4.16 -12.42
C THR A 458 -22.17 5.02 -13.66
N LEU A 459 -21.85 4.41 -14.80
CA LEU A 459 -21.70 5.12 -16.06
C LEU A 459 -23.03 5.18 -16.80
N THR A 460 -23.18 6.20 -17.63
CA THR A 460 -24.31 6.25 -18.56
C THR A 460 -24.07 5.34 -19.76
N VAL A 461 -25.14 5.06 -20.51
CA VAL A 461 -25.07 4.33 -21.78
C VAL A 461 -24.07 4.99 -22.73
N HIS A 462 -24.19 6.30 -22.95
CA HIS A 462 -23.31 7.06 -23.84
C HIS A 462 -21.85 7.03 -23.37
N GLU A 463 -21.60 7.22 -22.07
CA GLU A 463 -20.24 7.21 -21.53
C GLU A 463 -19.54 5.86 -21.69
N THR A 464 -20.30 4.77 -21.56
CA THR A 464 -19.78 3.41 -21.70
C THR A 464 -19.38 3.13 -23.15
N ILE A 465 -20.26 3.46 -24.11
CA ILE A 465 -19.99 3.29 -25.54
C ILE A 465 -18.87 4.24 -25.98
N LEU A 466 -18.87 5.49 -25.52
CA LEU A 466 -17.82 6.46 -25.81
C LEU A 466 -16.46 6.01 -25.26
N THR A 467 -16.42 5.41 -24.06
CA THR A 467 -15.16 4.89 -23.52
C THR A 467 -14.63 3.74 -24.39
N SER A 468 -15.50 2.83 -24.86
CA SER A 468 -15.13 1.79 -25.83
C SER A 468 -14.57 2.40 -27.12
N ALA A 469 -15.26 3.40 -27.67
CA ALA A 469 -14.87 4.10 -28.89
C ALA A 469 -13.52 4.84 -28.73
N LEU A 470 -13.31 5.55 -27.62
CA LEU A 470 -12.07 6.27 -27.37
C LEU A 470 -10.85 5.34 -27.25
N LEU A 471 -11.03 4.12 -26.76
CA LEU A 471 -9.97 3.13 -26.59
C LEU A 471 -9.67 2.36 -27.89
N ARG A 472 -10.71 2.04 -28.68
CA ARG A 472 -10.58 1.15 -29.86
C ARG A 472 -10.46 1.89 -31.19
N LEU A 473 -11.04 3.08 -31.33
CA LEU A 473 -10.98 3.83 -32.60
C LEU A 473 -9.59 4.43 -32.84
N PRO A 474 -9.19 4.62 -34.11
CA PRO A 474 -7.89 5.16 -34.52
C PRO A 474 -7.47 6.42 -33.76
N ARG A 475 -6.16 6.61 -33.54
CA ARG A 475 -5.64 7.83 -32.90
C ARG A 475 -5.89 9.09 -33.75
N ASP A 476 -5.85 8.94 -35.06
CA ASP A 476 -5.94 10.04 -36.04
C ASP A 476 -7.36 10.62 -36.15
N MET A 477 -8.36 9.86 -35.69
CA MET A 477 -9.73 10.34 -35.62
C MET A 477 -9.90 11.37 -34.48
N SER A 478 -10.48 12.52 -34.81
CA SER A 478 -10.79 13.59 -33.85
C SER A 478 -11.76 13.09 -32.78
N ARG A 479 -11.74 13.72 -31.59
CA ARG A 479 -12.68 13.35 -30.51
C ARG A 479 -14.14 13.57 -30.93
N ALA A 480 -14.42 14.66 -31.66
CA ALA A 480 -15.76 14.97 -32.15
C ALA A 480 -16.26 13.90 -33.12
N ALA A 481 -15.40 13.42 -34.03
CA ALA A 481 -15.75 12.34 -34.95
C ALA A 481 -16.01 11.01 -34.23
N LYS A 482 -15.24 10.71 -33.16
CA LYS A 482 -15.50 9.53 -32.32
C LYS A 482 -16.85 9.64 -31.59
N GLU A 483 -17.19 10.81 -31.06
CA GLU A 483 -18.49 11.07 -30.42
C GLU A 483 -19.65 10.97 -31.44
N GLN A 484 -19.48 11.49 -32.65
CA GLN A 484 -20.46 11.36 -33.73
C GLN A 484 -20.71 9.89 -34.10
N ARG A 485 -19.64 9.08 -34.20
CA ARG A 485 -19.75 7.64 -34.45
C ARG A 485 -20.55 6.92 -33.37
N VAL A 486 -20.37 7.31 -32.12
CA VAL A 486 -21.15 6.76 -30.99
C VAL A 486 -22.63 7.09 -31.15
N PHE A 487 -22.98 8.34 -31.51
CA PHE A 487 -24.36 8.73 -31.75
C PHE A 487 -25.01 7.97 -32.91
N GLU A 488 -24.26 7.69 -33.98
CA GLU A 488 -24.75 6.84 -35.07
C GLU A 488 -25.08 5.43 -34.57
N VAL A 489 -24.15 4.79 -33.87
CA VAL A 489 -24.33 3.43 -33.31
C VAL A 489 -25.51 3.38 -32.35
N GLU A 490 -25.68 4.38 -31.49
CA GLU A 490 -26.82 4.49 -30.58
C GLU A 490 -28.16 4.58 -31.33
N LYS A 491 -28.19 5.28 -32.47
CA LYS A 491 -29.37 5.35 -33.34
C LYS A 491 -29.62 4.03 -34.09
N GLN A 492 -28.57 3.39 -34.61
CA GLN A 492 -28.63 2.10 -35.30
C GLN A 492 -29.27 1.00 -34.44
N LEU A 493 -28.95 1.01 -33.14
CA LEU A 493 -29.45 0.03 -32.18
C LEU A 493 -30.74 0.46 -31.47
N GLY A 494 -31.30 1.63 -31.79
CA GLY A 494 -32.52 2.14 -31.15
C GLY A 494 -32.37 2.52 -29.68
N ILE A 495 -31.15 2.77 -29.19
CA ILE A 495 -30.84 3.09 -27.78
C ILE A 495 -30.51 4.57 -27.54
N TYR A 496 -30.59 5.42 -28.56
CA TYR A 496 -30.33 6.86 -28.44
C TYR A 496 -31.20 7.57 -27.38
N HIS A 497 -32.44 7.11 -27.20
CA HIS A 497 -33.37 7.70 -26.22
C HIS A 497 -32.97 7.45 -24.75
N ILE A 498 -32.11 6.46 -24.48
CA ILE A 498 -31.59 6.13 -23.14
C ILE A 498 -30.12 6.54 -22.94
N LYS A 499 -29.52 7.30 -23.86
CA LYS A 499 -28.08 7.62 -23.88
C LYS A 499 -27.56 8.22 -22.56
N ASP A 500 -28.37 9.02 -21.86
CA ASP A 500 -27.99 9.70 -20.61
C ASP A 500 -28.43 8.93 -19.35
N GLN A 501 -29.11 7.79 -19.50
CA GLN A 501 -29.51 6.96 -18.36
C GLN A 501 -28.33 6.14 -17.83
N LEU A 502 -28.31 5.93 -16.51
CA LEU A 502 -27.33 5.08 -15.84
C LEU A 502 -27.58 3.61 -16.17
N ILE A 503 -26.52 2.84 -16.40
CA ILE A 503 -26.63 1.39 -16.62
C ILE A 503 -27.30 0.72 -15.40
N GLY A 504 -26.88 1.11 -14.19
CA GLY A 504 -27.40 0.56 -12.93
C GLY A 504 -26.91 -0.85 -12.64
N SER A 505 -27.20 -1.33 -11.43
CA SER A 505 -26.90 -2.69 -10.98
C SER A 505 -28.18 -3.41 -10.61
N GLU A 506 -28.21 -4.73 -10.81
CA GLU A 506 -29.36 -5.58 -10.44
C GLU A 506 -29.61 -5.61 -8.92
N GLU A 507 -28.57 -5.39 -8.11
CA GLU A 507 -28.63 -5.45 -6.64
C GLU A 507 -28.90 -4.09 -5.97
N GLY A 508 -28.95 -2.99 -6.73
CA GLY A 508 -28.92 -1.62 -6.20
C GLY A 508 -30.31 -0.98 -6.08
N ARG A 509 -30.49 -0.05 -5.13
CA ARG A 509 -31.70 0.79 -4.99
C ARG A 509 -31.92 1.81 -6.13
N GLY A 510 -31.08 1.79 -7.17
CA GLY A 510 -31.17 2.69 -8.34
C GLY A 510 -31.81 1.97 -9.53
N ARG A 511 -32.81 2.62 -10.14
CA ARG A 511 -33.49 2.11 -11.33
C ARG A 511 -32.53 2.21 -12.54
N GLY A 512 -31.98 1.08 -12.97
CA GLY A 512 -31.12 0.98 -14.17
C GLY A 512 -31.92 0.80 -15.46
N ILE A 513 -31.20 0.58 -16.56
CA ILE A 513 -31.79 0.20 -17.86
C ILE A 513 -32.30 -1.25 -17.84
N SER A 514 -33.22 -1.60 -18.74
CA SER A 514 -33.72 -2.97 -18.85
C SER A 514 -32.64 -3.95 -19.34
N GLY A 515 -32.80 -5.25 -19.07
CA GLY A 515 -31.86 -6.28 -19.53
C GLY A 515 -31.69 -6.30 -21.06
N GLY A 516 -32.78 -6.12 -21.82
CA GLY A 516 -32.72 -6.07 -23.28
C GLY A 516 -32.00 -4.83 -23.81
N GLU A 517 -32.18 -3.68 -23.16
CA GLU A 517 -31.40 -2.46 -23.45
C GLU A 517 -29.92 -2.66 -23.11
N LYS A 518 -29.62 -3.24 -21.95
CA LYS A 518 -28.26 -3.58 -21.53
C LYS A 518 -27.57 -4.47 -22.56
N ARG A 519 -28.26 -5.47 -23.11
CA ARG A 519 -27.73 -6.32 -24.19
C ARG A 519 -27.39 -5.52 -25.43
N ARG A 520 -28.26 -4.60 -25.84
CA ARG A 520 -27.99 -3.69 -26.99
C ARG A 520 -26.80 -2.78 -26.73
N VAL A 521 -26.58 -2.31 -25.49
CA VAL A 521 -25.39 -1.54 -25.13
C VAL A 521 -24.11 -2.38 -25.24
N GLY A 522 -24.15 -3.66 -24.85
CA GLY A 522 -23.05 -4.60 -25.08
C GLY A 522 -22.70 -4.75 -26.56
N ILE A 523 -23.73 -4.91 -27.41
CA ILE A 523 -23.58 -4.95 -28.87
C ILE A 523 -23.01 -3.62 -29.41
N ALA A 524 -23.48 -2.47 -28.90
CA ALA A 524 -23.01 -1.14 -29.28
C ALA A 524 -21.50 -0.98 -29.03
N CYS A 525 -21.02 -1.48 -27.89
CA CYS A 525 -19.60 -1.38 -27.52
C CYS A 525 -18.68 -2.10 -28.50
N GLU A 526 -19.15 -3.16 -29.18
CA GLU A 526 -18.42 -3.86 -30.24
C GLU A 526 -18.64 -3.19 -31.61
N LEU A 527 -19.85 -2.71 -31.88
CA LEU A 527 -20.25 -2.11 -33.16
C LEU A 527 -19.54 -0.79 -33.47
N VAL A 528 -19.04 -0.06 -32.46
CA VAL A 528 -18.28 1.20 -32.66
C VAL A 528 -17.09 1.04 -33.59
N THR A 529 -16.45 -0.13 -33.61
CA THR A 529 -15.32 -0.43 -34.51
C THR A 529 -15.72 -0.83 -35.93
N SER A 530 -17.03 -0.85 -36.22
CA SER A 530 -17.58 -1.25 -37.52
C SER A 530 -17.10 -2.64 -38.02
N PRO A 531 -17.18 -3.71 -37.20
CA PRO A 531 -16.76 -5.05 -37.64
C PRO A 531 -17.63 -5.58 -38.78
N SER A 532 -17.03 -6.24 -39.77
CA SER A 532 -17.75 -6.87 -40.88
C SER A 532 -18.51 -8.13 -40.45
N ILE A 533 -17.94 -8.89 -39.51
CA ILE A 533 -18.53 -10.11 -38.95
C ILE A 533 -18.76 -9.89 -37.45
N LEU A 534 -19.97 -10.17 -36.98
CA LEU A 534 -20.35 -10.04 -35.57
C LEU A 534 -20.75 -11.41 -35.02
N PHE A 535 -20.01 -11.88 -34.00
CA PHE A 535 -20.33 -13.08 -33.23
C PHE A 535 -21.02 -12.70 -31.93
N LEU A 536 -22.11 -13.39 -31.57
CA LEU A 536 -22.79 -13.20 -30.29
C LEU A 536 -23.07 -14.55 -29.61
N ASP A 537 -22.65 -14.68 -28.35
CA ASP A 537 -22.93 -15.88 -27.57
C ASP A 537 -24.22 -15.69 -26.75
N GLU A 538 -25.25 -16.48 -27.07
CA GLU A 538 -26.58 -16.49 -26.45
C GLU A 538 -27.20 -15.10 -26.20
N PRO A 539 -27.44 -14.29 -27.25
CA PRO A 539 -27.92 -12.91 -27.10
C PRO A 539 -29.33 -12.77 -26.50
N THR A 540 -30.07 -13.87 -26.37
CA THR A 540 -31.42 -13.90 -25.78
C THR A 540 -31.43 -14.47 -24.36
N SER A 541 -30.27 -14.88 -23.81
CA SER A 541 -30.21 -15.49 -22.48
C SER A 541 -30.52 -14.46 -21.38
N GLY A 542 -31.27 -14.88 -20.35
CA GLY A 542 -31.68 -14.00 -19.25
C GLY A 542 -32.72 -12.92 -19.61
N LEU A 543 -33.23 -12.91 -20.85
CA LEU A 543 -34.27 -11.97 -21.30
C LEU A 543 -35.65 -12.62 -21.33
N ASP A 544 -36.69 -11.81 -21.08
CA ASP A 544 -38.06 -12.21 -21.37
C ASP A 544 -38.30 -12.28 -22.88
N ALA A 545 -39.31 -13.05 -23.29
CA ALA A 545 -39.58 -13.35 -24.70
C ALA A 545 -39.77 -12.10 -25.59
N PHE A 546 -40.33 -11.02 -25.03
CA PHE A 546 -40.54 -9.78 -25.78
C PHE A 546 -39.22 -9.02 -26.01
N ASN A 547 -38.42 -8.83 -24.96
CA ASN A 547 -37.11 -8.18 -25.11
C ASN A 547 -36.13 -9.02 -25.94
N ALA A 548 -36.17 -10.36 -25.82
CA ALA A 548 -35.40 -11.26 -26.67
C ALA A 548 -35.72 -11.07 -28.16
N PHE A 549 -37.01 -10.96 -28.51
CA PHE A 549 -37.44 -10.67 -29.88
C PHE A 549 -36.90 -9.32 -30.37
N ASN A 550 -37.02 -8.26 -29.57
CA ASN A 550 -36.52 -6.92 -29.94
C ASN A 550 -34.99 -6.90 -30.15
N VAL A 551 -34.23 -7.70 -29.38
CA VAL A 551 -32.78 -7.83 -29.58
C VAL A 551 -32.48 -8.55 -30.91
N VAL A 552 -33.18 -9.65 -31.21
CA VAL A 552 -32.97 -10.37 -32.48
C VAL A 552 -33.42 -9.55 -33.68
N GLU A 553 -34.54 -8.84 -33.60
CA GLU A 553 -35.00 -7.90 -34.64
C GLU A 553 -33.97 -6.80 -34.93
N CYS A 554 -33.32 -6.29 -33.87
CA CYS A 554 -32.21 -5.36 -33.99
C CYS A 554 -31.01 -5.99 -34.75
N LEU A 555 -30.66 -7.24 -34.46
CA LEU A 555 -29.62 -7.99 -35.19
C LEU A 555 -30.00 -8.22 -36.65
N VAL A 556 -31.26 -8.51 -36.94
CA VAL A 556 -31.78 -8.64 -38.32
C VAL A 556 -31.63 -7.33 -39.07
N THR A 557 -31.99 -6.22 -38.43
CA THR A 557 -31.86 -4.88 -39.00
C THR A 557 -30.39 -4.55 -39.27
N LEU A 558 -29.49 -4.93 -38.37
CA LEU A 558 -28.04 -4.78 -38.56
C LEU A 558 -27.51 -5.60 -39.73
N ALA A 559 -27.94 -6.86 -39.86
CA ALA A 559 -27.54 -7.72 -40.97
C ALA A 559 -28.04 -7.16 -42.31
N LYS A 560 -29.36 -6.93 -42.43
CA LYS A 560 -30.01 -6.56 -43.70
C LYS A 560 -29.75 -5.13 -44.16
N THR A 561 -29.86 -4.15 -43.26
CA THR A 561 -29.72 -2.72 -43.63
C THR A 561 -28.25 -2.34 -43.85
N TYR A 562 -27.36 -2.91 -43.05
CA TYR A 562 -25.94 -2.59 -43.10
C TYR A 562 -25.11 -3.69 -43.76
N ASN A 563 -25.70 -4.72 -44.38
CA ASN A 563 -24.98 -5.79 -45.07
C ASN A 563 -23.84 -6.42 -44.24
N ARG A 564 -24.12 -6.72 -42.97
CA ARG A 564 -23.16 -7.35 -42.03
C ARG A 564 -23.44 -8.83 -41.92
N THR A 565 -22.41 -9.61 -41.59
CA THR A 565 -22.55 -11.03 -41.29
C THR A 565 -22.75 -11.20 -39.79
N VAL A 566 -23.87 -11.77 -39.38
CA VAL A 566 -24.20 -11.96 -37.95
C VAL A 566 -24.31 -13.45 -37.66
N ILE A 567 -23.52 -13.93 -36.70
CA ILE A 567 -23.51 -15.33 -36.27
C ILE A 567 -23.77 -15.35 -34.77
N PHE A 568 -24.76 -16.09 -34.31
CA PHE A 568 -25.01 -16.21 -32.88
C PHE A 568 -25.46 -17.60 -32.46
N THR A 569 -25.18 -17.96 -31.21
CA THR A 569 -25.71 -19.15 -30.56
C THR A 569 -27.06 -18.82 -29.93
N ILE A 570 -28.03 -19.74 -29.99
CA ILE A 570 -29.32 -19.56 -29.31
C ILE A 570 -29.82 -20.87 -28.72
N HIS A 571 -30.42 -20.78 -27.53
CA HIS A 571 -31.00 -21.90 -26.80
C HIS A 571 -32.52 -21.73 -26.68
N GLN A 572 -33.28 -22.70 -27.19
CA GLN A 572 -34.75 -22.77 -27.14
C GLN A 572 -35.46 -21.44 -27.51
N PRO A 573 -35.29 -20.95 -28.76
CA PRO A 573 -35.98 -19.74 -29.22
C PRO A 573 -37.48 -19.96 -29.44
N ARG A 574 -38.27 -18.90 -29.18
CA ARG A 574 -39.68 -18.84 -29.55
C ARG A 574 -39.86 -18.91 -31.08
N SER A 575 -41.00 -19.43 -31.54
CA SER A 575 -41.31 -19.58 -32.97
C SER A 575 -41.21 -18.28 -33.79
N ASN A 576 -41.55 -17.13 -33.20
CA ASN A 576 -41.40 -15.82 -33.85
C ASN A 576 -39.93 -15.41 -34.08
N ILE A 577 -39.02 -15.84 -33.20
CA ILE A 577 -37.57 -15.61 -33.34
C ILE A 577 -37.00 -16.54 -34.41
N VAL A 578 -37.44 -17.81 -34.42
CA VAL A 578 -37.00 -18.82 -35.39
C VAL A 578 -37.32 -18.41 -36.82
N ALA A 579 -38.47 -17.79 -37.05
CA ALA A 579 -38.88 -17.27 -38.35
C ALA A 579 -37.96 -16.18 -38.92
N LEU A 580 -37.06 -15.61 -38.11
CA LEU A 580 -36.10 -14.57 -38.53
C LEU A 580 -34.75 -15.14 -38.98
N PHE A 581 -34.51 -16.45 -38.85
CA PHE A 581 -33.23 -17.05 -39.24
C PHE A 581 -33.14 -17.28 -40.75
N ASP A 582 -32.04 -16.84 -41.37
CA ASP A 582 -31.76 -17.13 -42.77
C ASP A 582 -31.05 -18.49 -42.90
N ARG A 583 -30.09 -18.77 -42.00
CA ARG A 583 -29.31 -20.02 -41.95
C ARG A 583 -29.31 -20.63 -40.55
N LEU A 584 -29.24 -21.96 -40.51
CA LEU A 584 -29.22 -22.73 -39.27
C LEU A 584 -28.08 -23.75 -39.28
N ILE A 585 -27.34 -23.79 -38.17
CA ILE A 585 -26.36 -24.82 -37.84
C ILE A 585 -26.87 -25.55 -36.59
N LEU A 586 -27.18 -26.84 -36.72
CA LEU A 586 -27.62 -27.69 -35.62
C LEU A 586 -26.48 -28.62 -35.20
N LEU A 587 -26.04 -28.49 -33.95
CA LEU A 587 -24.98 -29.29 -33.36
C LEU A 587 -25.53 -30.25 -32.31
N ALA A 588 -24.97 -31.46 -32.26
CA ALA A 588 -25.24 -32.45 -31.23
C ALA A 588 -23.94 -33.18 -30.85
N GLN A 589 -23.58 -33.12 -29.56
CA GLN A 589 -22.31 -33.67 -29.03
C GLN A 589 -21.06 -33.34 -29.86
N GLY A 590 -20.97 -32.10 -30.38
CA GLY A 590 -19.83 -31.66 -31.18
C GLY A 590 -19.83 -32.07 -32.65
N LYS A 591 -20.85 -32.83 -33.10
CA LYS A 591 -21.06 -33.22 -34.49
C LYS A 591 -22.13 -32.35 -35.16
N THR A 592 -22.02 -32.15 -36.47
CA THR A 592 -23.03 -31.43 -37.27
C THR A 592 -24.18 -32.35 -37.65
N VAL A 593 -25.41 -31.98 -37.27
CA VAL A 593 -26.65 -32.68 -37.66
C VAL A 593 -27.31 -32.00 -38.86
N TYR A 594 -27.18 -30.68 -38.95
CA TYR A 594 -27.66 -29.89 -40.07
C TYR A 594 -26.83 -28.61 -40.18
N SER A 595 -26.44 -28.22 -41.40
CA SER A 595 -25.93 -26.88 -41.69
C SER A 595 -26.38 -26.47 -43.09
N GLY A 596 -27.12 -25.36 -43.16
CA GLY A 596 -27.67 -24.85 -44.42
C GLY A 596 -28.76 -23.78 -44.21
N PRO A 597 -29.48 -23.39 -45.28
CA PRO A 597 -30.61 -22.46 -45.21
C PRO A 597 -31.71 -22.95 -44.28
N PHE A 598 -32.35 -22.06 -43.51
CA PHE A 598 -33.44 -22.47 -42.61
C PHE A 598 -34.70 -22.91 -43.37
N SER A 599 -34.96 -22.33 -44.55
CA SER A 599 -36.13 -22.66 -45.39
C SER A 599 -36.17 -24.13 -45.84
N THR A 600 -35.02 -24.76 -46.07
CA THR A 600 -34.90 -26.17 -46.46
C THR A 600 -34.83 -27.13 -45.27
N CYS A 601 -34.70 -26.60 -44.05
CA CYS A 601 -34.49 -27.40 -42.84
C CYS A 601 -35.66 -28.35 -42.58
N GLN A 602 -36.90 -27.86 -42.67
CA GLN A 602 -38.08 -28.69 -42.39
C GLN A 602 -38.20 -29.84 -43.39
N HIS A 603 -38.02 -29.55 -44.69
CA HIS A 603 -38.06 -30.56 -45.75
C HIS A 603 -36.98 -31.64 -45.55
N TYR A 604 -35.76 -31.26 -45.16
CA TYR A 604 -34.68 -32.21 -44.89
C TYR A 604 -35.02 -33.20 -43.76
N PHE A 605 -35.60 -32.71 -42.66
CA PHE A 605 -35.98 -33.58 -41.54
C PHE A 605 -37.23 -34.42 -41.86
N ASP A 606 -38.16 -33.89 -42.66
CA ASP A 606 -39.31 -34.65 -43.17
C ASP A 606 -38.85 -35.84 -44.04
N ASP A 607 -37.92 -35.60 -44.98
CA ASP A 607 -37.34 -36.65 -45.84
C ASP A 607 -36.53 -37.68 -45.05
N SER A 608 -35.87 -37.23 -43.98
CA SER A 608 -35.10 -38.09 -43.08
C SER A 608 -35.97 -38.94 -42.13
N GLY A 609 -37.30 -38.81 -42.20
CA GLY A 609 -38.25 -39.54 -41.36
C GLY A 609 -38.49 -38.95 -39.97
N TYR A 610 -38.07 -37.70 -39.74
CA TYR A 610 -38.21 -36.94 -38.50
C TYR A 610 -39.11 -35.72 -38.68
N SER A 611 -40.38 -35.95 -39.01
CA SER A 611 -41.35 -34.86 -39.21
C SER A 611 -41.77 -34.19 -37.91
N CYS A 612 -41.81 -32.85 -37.93
CA CYS A 612 -42.28 -32.04 -36.82
C CYS A 612 -43.81 -32.13 -36.68
N PRO A 613 -44.36 -32.46 -35.49
CA PRO A 613 -45.81 -32.47 -35.27
C PRO A 613 -46.46 -31.10 -35.52
N PRO A 614 -47.71 -31.05 -36.02
CA PRO A 614 -48.41 -29.79 -36.25
C PRO A 614 -48.64 -29.06 -34.92
N GLY A 615 -48.32 -27.77 -34.88
CA GLY A 615 -48.44 -26.93 -33.69
C GLY A 615 -47.25 -26.98 -32.72
N PHE A 616 -46.24 -27.81 -33.01
CA PHE A 616 -44.99 -27.82 -32.26
C PHE A 616 -43.99 -26.80 -32.85
N ASN A 617 -43.19 -26.17 -31.99
CA ASN A 617 -42.14 -25.26 -32.43
C ASN A 617 -40.97 -26.07 -33.02
N ILE A 618 -40.64 -25.85 -34.29
CA ILE A 618 -39.58 -26.59 -34.96
C ILE A 618 -38.24 -26.51 -34.21
N ALA A 619 -37.89 -25.36 -33.63
CA ALA A 619 -36.64 -25.24 -32.88
C ALA A 619 -36.63 -26.10 -31.61
N ASP A 620 -37.74 -26.15 -30.87
CA ASP A 620 -37.86 -27.02 -29.71
C ASP A 620 -37.80 -28.49 -30.14
N TYR A 621 -38.44 -28.84 -31.26
CA TYR A 621 -38.43 -30.21 -31.80
C TYR A 621 -37.01 -30.66 -32.17
N LEU A 622 -36.25 -29.81 -32.84
CA LEU A 622 -34.86 -30.09 -33.22
C LEU A 622 -33.95 -30.23 -31.99
N VAL A 623 -34.14 -29.40 -30.97
CA VAL A 623 -33.39 -29.52 -29.71
C VAL A 623 -33.73 -30.84 -29.00
N ASP A 624 -35.00 -31.19 -28.90
CA ASP A 624 -35.45 -32.45 -28.28
C ASP A 624 -34.93 -33.68 -29.06
N LEU A 625 -34.95 -33.61 -30.39
CA LEU A 625 -34.39 -34.64 -31.27
C LEU A 625 -32.90 -34.85 -30.97
N THR A 626 -32.12 -33.77 -30.92
CA THR A 626 -30.67 -33.84 -30.64
C THR A 626 -30.34 -34.27 -29.19
N MET A 627 -31.21 -33.96 -28.22
CA MET A 627 -31.07 -34.41 -26.83
C MET A 627 -31.21 -35.93 -26.69
N HIS A 628 -32.14 -36.54 -27.42
CA HIS A 628 -32.42 -37.97 -27.33
C HIS A 628 -31.58 -38.84 -28.27
N ALA A 629 -30.98 -38.24 -29.30
CA ALA A 629 -30.17 -38.94 -30.31
C ALA A 629 -28.93 -39.66 -29.74
N SER A 630 -28.45 -39.26 -28.56
CA SER A 630 -27.27 -39.86 -27.93
C SER A 630 -27.52 -41.13 -27.12
N VAL A 631 -28.77 -41.58 -26.99
CA VAL A 631 -29.10 -42.78 -26.21
C VAL A 631 -29.04 -44.03 -27.11
N THR A 632 -28.21 -45.00 -26.75
CA THR A 632 -28.04 -46.26 -27.50
C THR A 632 -29.34 -47.07 -27.55
N ARG A 633 -29.71 -47.57 -28.73
CA ARG A 633 -30.84 -48.52 -28.87
C ARG A 633 -30.46 -49.87 -28.26
N SER A 634 -31.15 -50.31 -27.22
CA SER A 634 -31.18 -51.73 -26.82
C SER A 634 -32.13 -52.47 -27.76
N HIS A 635 -31.58 -53.33 -28.62
CA HIS A 635 -32.36 -54.28 -29.42
C HIS A 635 -33.08 -55.26 -28.47
N GLU A 636 -34.39 -55.12 -28.29
CA GLU A 636 -35.19 -56.25 -27.81
C GLU A 636 -35.39 -57.21 -28.99
N ASN A 637 -34.85 -58.42 -28.85
CA ASN A 637 -34.95 -59.50 -29.84
C ASN A 637 -36.43 -59.81 -30.13
N GLY A 638 -36.80 -59.71 -31.41
CA GLY A 638 -38.05 -60.22 -31.93
C GLY A 638 -38.04 -61.75 -31.99
N ASN A 639 -39.14 -62.37 -31.55
CA ASN A 639 -39.48 -63.74 -31.91
C ASN A 639 -40.28 -63.70 -33.22
N GLU A 640 -39.77 -64.38 -34.25
CA GLU A 640 -40.34 -64.43 -35.60
C GLU A 640 -41.68 -65.20 -35.66
N ARG A 641 -42.59 -64.69 -36.50
CA ARG A 641 -43.47 -65.51 -37.35
C ARG A 641 -43.54 -64.87 -38.74
N PRO A 642 -43.52 -65.65 -39.84
CA PRO A 642 -43.43 -65.12 -41.20
C PRO A 642 -44.83 -64.77 -41.74
N PHE A 643 -44.94 -63.74 -42.60
CA PHE A 643 -45.70 -63.72 -43.86
C PHE A 643 -45.73 -62.29 -44.47
N LEU A 644 -45.17 -62.17 -45.68
CA LEU A 644 -45.44 -61.27 -46.81
C LEU A 644 -46.20 -59.94 -46.56
N ASP A 645 -45.53 -58.78 -46.67
CA ASP A 645 -45.71 -57.79 -47.76
C ASP A 645 -44.71 -56.61 -47.63
N VAL A 646 -44.36 -55.96 -48.75
CA VAL A 646 -43.36 -54.89 -48.86
C VAL A 646 -43.88 -53.54 -48.32
N GLN A 647 -43.17 -52.89 -47.39
CA GLN A 647 -43.23 -51.44 -47.11
C GLN A 647 -41.95 -50.96 -46.39
N PRO A 648 -41.48 -49.70 -46.61
CA PRO A 648 -40.31 -49.16 -45.92
C PRO A 648 -40.58 -49.07 -44.41
N PRO A 649 -39.55 -49.15 -43.54
CA PRO A 649 -39.76 -49.24 -42.11
C PRO A 649 -40.42 -47.96 -41.60
N LYS A 650 -41.67 -48.08 -41.15
CA LYS A 650 -42.32 -47.06 -40.31
C LYS A 650 -41.56 -47.02 -39.00
N THR A 651 -40.70 -46.03 -38.82
CA THR A 651 -40.12 -45.70 -37.52
C THR A 651 -41.28 -45.33 -36.58
N ALA A 652 -41.35 -46.01 -35.44
CA ALA A 652 -42.33 -45.69 -34.41
C ALA A 652 -42.17 -44.23 -34.02
N SER A 653 -43.27 -43.48 -34.17
CA SER A 653 -43.42 -42.09 -33.79
C SER A 653 -42.85 -41.83 -32.39
N SER A 654 -42.03 -40.79 -32.28
CA SER A 654 -41.47 -40.23 -31.02
C SER A 654 -42.51 -39.81 -29.97
N SER A 655 -43.81 -39.90 -30.29
CA SER A 655 -44.93 -39.44 -29.46
C SER A 655 -45.27 -40.30 -28.23
N LEU A 656 -44.64 -41.45 -28.00
CA LEU A 656 -44.84 -42.24 -26.77
C LEU A 656 -43.74 -42.06 -25.70
N ARG A 657 -42.66 -41.30 -25.97
CA ARG A 657 -41.59 -41.08 -24.99
C ARG A 657 -41.70 -39.79 -24.18
N ALA A 658 -42.57 -38.85 -24.56
CA ALA A 658 -42.63 -37.51 -23.97
C ALA A 658 -43.55 -37.33 -22.75
N VAL A 659 -44.12 -38.39 -22.17
CA VAL A 659 -44.98 -38.26 -20.96
C VAL A 659 -44.58 -39.25 -19.88
N LYS A 660 -43.46 -38.97 -19.20
CA LYS A 660 -43.24 -39.49 -17.84
C LYS A 660 -42.29 -38.58 -17.05
N SER A 661 -42.80 -37.44 -16.61
CA SER A 661 -42.23 -36.74 -15.46
C SER A 661 -43.32 -36.07 -14.62
N VAL A 662 -43.55 -36.68 -13.45
CA VAL A 662 -44.18 -36.14 -12.23
C VAL A 662 -45.70 -35.92 -12.24
N ALA A 663 -46.44 -36.98 -11.89
CA ALA A 663 -47.59 -36.83 -11.00
C ALA A 663 -47.19 -37.42 -9.63
N SER A 664 -47.27 -36.58 -8.59
CA SER A 664 -47.03 -36.94 -7.20
C SER A 664 -47.92 -38.10 -6.75
N ALA A 665 -47.36 -38.87 -5.81
CA ALA A 665 -47.95 -40.03 -5.18
C ALA A 665 -49.43 -39.86 -4.77
N SER A 666 -50.21 -40.89 -5.10
CA SER A 666 -51.40 -41.29 -4.33
C SER A 666 -51.52 -42.80 -4.47
N ASN A 667 -50.92 -43.55 -3.53
CA ASN A 667 -51.32 -44.92 -3.28
C ASN A 667 -52.72 -44.87 -2.66
N ALA A 668 -53.74 -45.16 -3.45
CA ALA A 668 -55.04 -45.60 -2.95
C ALA A 668 -55.29 -47.00 -3.52
N SER A 669 -55.46 -47.93 -2.58
CA SER A 669 -55.74 -49.35 -2.75
C SER A 669 -56.89 -49.64 -3.72
N ILE A 670 -56.74 -50.71 -4.50
CA ILE A 670 -57.86 -51.42 -5.10
C ILE A 670 -58.47 -52.30 -4.01
N GLU A 671 -59.70 -52.04 -3.64
CA GLU A 671 -60.64 -53.08 -3.19
C GLU A 671 -62.01 -52.81 -3.81
N ASP A 672 -62.60 -53.92 -4.24
CA ASP A 672 -63.84 -54.04 -4.99
C ASP A 672 -65.06 -53.41 -4.30
N SER A 673 -66.00 -52.91 -5.10
CA SER A 673 -67.38 -53.45 -5.21
C SER A 673 -68.46 -52.39 -5.49
N ILE A 674 -69.09 -52.57 -6.65
CA ILE A 674 -70.53 -52.67 -6.95
C ILE A 674 -71.52 -51.68 -6.27
N GLU A 675 -72.26 -51.00 -7.15
CA GLU A 675 -73.64 -50.48 -7.02
C GLU A 675 -73.97 -49.19 -6.23
N SER A 676 -74.34 -48.21 -7.05
CA SER A 676 -75.67 -47.62 -7.09
C SER A 676 -75.91 -46.28 -6.37
N ASN A 677 -76.35 -45.36 -7.22
CA ASN A 677 -77.51 -44.49 -7.04
C ASN A 677 -77.47 -43.31 -6.05
N ARG A 678 -77.79 -42.16 -6.69
CA ARG A 678 -78.49 -40.97 -6.18
C ARG A 678 -77.64 -39.89 -5.50
N ARG A 679 -77.36 -38.87 -6.33
CA ARG A 679 -77.32 -37.44 -5.95
C ARG A 679 -78.47 -37.09 -4.98
N PRO A 680 -78.23 -36.12 -4.09
CA PRO A 680 -78.92 -34.84 -4.29
C PRO A 680 -78.03 -33.59 -4.10
N LYS A 681 -78.60 -32.49 -4.60
CA LYS A 681 -78.05 -31.16 -4.89
C LYS A 681 -78.11 -30.19 -3.69
N GLY A 682 -77.26 -29.16 -3.75
CA GLY A 682 -77.45 -27.83 -3.12
C GLY A 682 -76.43 -27.55 -2.01
N LYS A 683 -75.72 -26.42 -1.92
CA LYS A 683 -75.91 -25.06 -2.45
C LYS A 683 -74.56 -24.34 -2.67
N ARG A 684 -74.62 -23.39 -3.61
CA ARG A 684 -73.70 -22.32 -4.08
C ARG A 684 -72.50 -21.87 -3.21
N ARG A 685 -71.35 -21.83 -3.91
CA ARG A 685 -70.39 -20.73 -4.18
C ARG A 685 -70.00 -19.78 -3.03
N ILE A 686 -68.71 -19.81 -2.66
CA ILE A 686 -67.88 -18.62 -2.38
C ILE A 686 -66.45 -18.85 -2.96
N SER A 687 -65.82 -17.76 -3.41
CA SER A 687 -64.68 -17.64 -4.35
C SER A 687 -63.31 -18.15 -3.87
N LEU A 688 -62.53 -18.67 -4.83
CA LEU A 688 -61.14 -19.13 -4.72
C LEU A 688 -60.12 -18.06 -4.26
N LYS A 689 -60.48 -16.77 -4.28
CA LYS A 689 -59.60 -15.66 -3.89
C LYS A 689 -59.34 -15.59 -2.37
N GLN A 690 -60.20 -16.20 -1.55
CA GLN A 690 -60.06 -16.15 -0.08
C GLN A 690 -59.21 -17.29 0.50
N ARG A 691 -58.82 -18.28 -0.32
CA ARG A 691 -57.86 -19.34 0.07
C ARG A 691 -56.42 -18.99 -0.27
N GLN A 692 -56.17 -18.17 -1.30
CA GLN A 692 -54.82 -17.73 -1.66
C GLN A 692 -54.25 -16.66 -0.72
N ASP A 693 -55.09 -15.81 -0.12
CA ASP A 693 -54.62 -14.78 0.82
C ASP A 693 -54.22 -15.31 2.21
N LYS A 694 -54.47 -16.60 2.50
CA LYS A 694 -54.16 -17.21 3.82
C LYS A 694 -52.79 -17.89 3.89
N GLN A 695 -51.99 -17.86 2.82
CA GLN A 695 -50.67 -18.51 2.77
C GLN A 695 -49.50 -17.55 2.49
N LEU A 696 -49.71 -16.23 2.45
CA LEU A 696 -48.65 -15.27 2.08
C LEU A 696 -48.29 -14.22 3.15
N TYR A 697 -48.77 -14.33 4.39
CA TYR A 697 -48.31 -13.44 5.48
C TYR A 697 -48.22 -14.15 6.83
N SER A 698 -47.01 -14.56 7.22
CA SER A 698 -46.49 -14.27 8.57
C SER A 698 -44.98 -14.56 8.67
N ARG A 699 -44.19 -13.49 8.67
CA ARG A 699 -42.92 -13.48 9.40
C ARG A 699 -42.74 -12.07 9.97
N LYS A 700 -43.02 -11.93 11.27
CA LYS A 700 -42.65 -10.74 12.05
C LYS A 700 -42.10 -11.21 13.40
N LYS A 701 -40.97 -10.63 13.74
CA LYS A 701 -40.16 -10.75 14.96
C LYS A 701 -40.78 -9.84 16.03
N ASP A 702 -40.72 -10.21 17.31
CA ASP A 702 -40.27 -9.33 18.40
C ASP A 702 -40.23 -10.04 19.78
N HIS A 703 -39.43 -9.43 20.66
CA HIS A 703 -38.89 -9.82 21.97
C HIS A 703 -39.87 -10.25 23.08
N GLU A 704 -39.42 -11.13 24.00
CA GLU A 704 -39.27 -10.85 25.45
C GLU A 704 -38.81 -12.12 26.24
N THR A 705 -37.83 -11.95 27.14
CA THR A 705 -37.42 -12.81 28.28
C THR A 705 -37.88 -12.12 29.58
N PRO A 706 -37.89 -12.69 30.83
CA PRO A 706 -37.28 -13.91 31.42
C PRO A 706 -38.26 -14.61 32.43
N PRO A 707 -37.92 -15.26 33.59
CA PRO A 707 -36.67 -15.84 34.13
C PRO A 707 -36.79 -17.28 34.75
N THR A 708 -35.62 -17.97 34.85
CA THR A 708 -35.01 -18.86 35.89
C THR A 708 -35.85 -19.67 36.92
N PRO A 709 -35.36 -20.79 37.53
CA PRO A 709 -33.94 -21.08 37.81
C PRO A 709 -33.41 -22.52 37.61
N LYS A 710 -32.08 -22.57 37.72
CA LYS A 710 -31.16 -23.71 37.79
C LYS A 710 -31.21 -24.43 39.13
N THR A 711 -30.75 -25.68 39.14
CA THR A 711 -29.81 -26.35 40.10
C THR A 711 -29.57 -27.78 39.58
N ASP A 712 -28.36 -28.13 39.12
CA ASP A 712 -27.28 -28.86 39.83
C ASP A 712 -27.43 -30.38 39.61
N GLU A 713 -26.55 -31.01 38.80
CA GLU A 713 -25.39 -31.85 39.20
C GLU A 713 -25.78 -33.08 40.04
N GLU A 714 -25.60 -34.31 39.54
CA GLU A 714 -24.53 -35.27 39.87
C GLU A 714 -25.13 -36.68 39.57
N ASP A 715 -24.47 -37.81 39.36
CA ASP A 715 -23.11 -38.27 39.12
C ASP A 715 -23.26 -39.77 38.72
N GLY A 716 -22.20 -40.40 38.21
CA GLY A 716 -22.19 -41.75 37.66
C GLY A 716 -22.32 -42.90 38.68
N GLY A 717 -22.49 -44.12 38.15
CA GLY A 717 -22.55 -45.33 38.95
C GLY A 717 -22.42 -46.62 38.13
N GLU A 718 -21.50 -47.47 38.57
CA GLU A 718 -21.05 -48.75 38.04
C GLU A 718 -22.06 -49.91 38.11
N VAL A 719 -21.90 -50.83 37.14
CA VAL A 719 -21.93 -52.31 37.21
C VAL A 719 -23.24 -53.05 37.58
N SER A 720 -23.75 -53.83 36.61
CA SER A 720 -24.07 -55.28 36.71
C SER A 720 -25.33 -55.70 35.93
N ASP A 721 -25.08 -56.39 34.82
CA ASP A 721 -25.65 -57.67 34.35
C ASP A 721 -27.17 -58.04 34.46
N ASN A 722 -27.67 -58.50 33.29
CA ASN A 722 -28.78 -59.45 33.03
C ASN A 722 -30.22 -59.01 33.40
N THR A 723 -31.28 -59.14 32.59
CA THR A 723 -31.64 -60.15 31.57
C THR A 723 -32.94 -59.71 30.85
N GLN A 724 -33.06 -59.96 29.53
CA GLN A 724 -34.27 -60.32 28.75
C GLN A 724 -35.46 -59.30 28.71
N GLN A 725 -36.16 -59.04 27.60
CA GLN A 725 -36.60 -59.93 26.53
C GLN A 725 -37.09 -59.13 25.32
N TRP A 726 -36.48 -59.39 24.16
CA TRP A 726 -37.07 -59.11 22.85
C TRP A 726 -38.15 -60.15 22.54
N LEU A 727 -39.28 -59.73 21.96
CA LEU A 727 -40.19 -60.64 21.27
C LEU A 727 -39.66 -60.90 19.85
N ARG A 728 -39.02 -62.06 19.68
CA ARG A 728 -38.75 -62.73 18.40
C ARG A 728 -39.93 -63.63 18.01
N LEU A 729 -40.13 -63.82 16.70
CA LEU A 729 -40.34 -65.08 15.96
C LEU A 729 -40.48 -64.64 14.48
N SER A 730 -39.84 -65.20 13.45
CA SER A 730 -39.03 -66.39 13.30
C SER A 730 -38.15 -66.22 12.05
N ARG A 731 -37.00 -66.87 12.10
CA ARG A 731 -35.90 -66.94 11.13
C ARG A 731 -36.32 -67.69 9.86
N GLN A 732 -35.96 -67.18 8.68
CA GLN A 732 -35.64 -68.03 7.54
C GLN A 732 -34.46 -67.48 6.75
N GLN A 733 -33.57 -68.40 6.40
CA GLN A 733 -32.25 -68.21 5.80
C GLN A 733 -32.32 -67.78 4.33
N GLY A 734 -31.39 -66.94 3.89
CA GLY A 734 -31.14 -66.68 2.47
C GLY A 734 -29.97 -65.71 2.30
N HIS A 735 -29.05 -66.03 1.38
CA HIS A 735 -27.74 -65.41 1.18
C HIS A 735 -27.72 -63.89 0.94
N VAL A 736 -26.63 -63.28 1.40
CA VAL A 736 -26.14 -61.94 1.05
C VAL A 736 -25.82 -61.88 -0.46
N PRO A 737 -26.32 -60.90 -1.23
CA PRO A 737 -25.68 -60.52 -2.50
C PRO A 737 -24.52 -59.56 -2.19
N PRO A 738 -23.36 -59.68 -2.87
CA PRO A 738 -22.18 -58.91 -2.51
C PRO A 738 -22.33 -57.44 -2.89
N GLN A 739 -21.77 -56.59 -2.03
CA GLN A 739 -21.43 -55.21 -2.34
C GLN A 739 -20.40 -55.21 -3.48
N VAL A 740 -20.72 -54.56 -4.59
CA VAL A 740 -19.72 -54.16 -5.59
C VAL A 740 -19.35 -52.72 -5.30
N LEU A 741 -18.08 -52.53 -4.95
CA LEU A 741 -17.35 -51.27 -4.97
C LEU A 741 -17.25 -50.83 -6.43
N ASP A 742 -17.82 -49.68 -6.78
CA ASP A 742 -17.56 -49.01 -8.05
C ASP A 742 -16.21 -48.28 -7.96
N ASP A 743 -15.15 -48.96 -8.41
CA ASP A 743 -13.89 -48.36 -8.84
C ASP A 743 -14.13 -47.68 -10.23
N PRO A 744 -13.68 -46.44 -10.48
CA PRO A 744 -14.03 -45.71 -11.70
C PRO A 744 -13.22 -46.11 -12.96
N ASP A 745 -12.38 -47.14 -12.90
CA ASP A 745 -11.55 -47.57 -14.02
C ASP A 745 -11.79 -49.05 -14.36
N GLN A 746 -12.88 -49.34 -15.11
CA GLN A 746 -13.05 -50.47 -16.07
C GLN A 746 -14.53 -50.77 -16.30
N LEU A 747 -15.19 -49.99 -17.15
CA LEU A 747 -16.40 -50.45 -17.86
C LEU A 747 -15.95 -51.13 -19.16
N PRO A 748 -16.50 -52.30 -19.54
CA PRO A 748 -16.26 -52.86 -20.87
C PRO A 748 -16.80 -51.89 -21.93
N PRO A 749 -16.14 -51.76 -23.09
CA PRO A 749 -16.63 -50.86 -24.13
C PRO A 749 -18.05 -51.27 -24.53
N ALA A 750 -18.93 -50.28 -24.65
CA ALA A 750 -20.26 -50.48 -25.19
C ALA A 750 -20.16 -51.19 -26.55
N ALA A 751 -20.92 -52.27 -26.74
CA ALA A 751 -21.01 -52.94 -28.03
C ALA A 751 -21.49 -51.94 -29.11
N PRO A 752 -20.92 -51.97 -30.33
CA PRO A 752 -21.12 -50.94 -31.36
C PRO A 752 -22.46 -51.16 -32.08
N GLY A 753 -23.55 -50.70 -31.48
CA GLY A 753 -24.77 -50.36 -32.22
C GLY A 753 -24.69 -48.90 -32.67
N PRO A 754 -25.11 -48.55 -33.91
CA PRO A 754 -25.15 -47.15 -34.34
C PRO A 754 -26.11 -46.37 -33.44
N THR A 755 -25.64 -45.26 -32.86
CA THR A 755 -26.52 -44.35 -32.11
C THR A 755 -27.43 -43.61 -33.10
N ASP A 756 -28.59 -43.15 -32.64
CA ASP A 756 -29.48 -42.32 -33.47
C ASP A 756 -28.75 -41.05 -33.94
N LEU A 757 -27.79 -40.55 -33.15
CA LEU A 757 -26.89 -39.44 -33.53
C LEU A 757 -25.99 -39.79 -34.72
N ASP A 758 -25.36 -40.97 -34.72
CA ASP A 758 -24.48 -41.37 -35.83
C ASP A 758 -25.27 -41.53 -37.14
N ILE A 759 -26.53 -41.98 -37.06
CA ILE A 759 -27.45 -42.04 -38.20
C ILE A 759 -27.75 -40.62 -38.72
N LEU A 760 -28.10 -39.69 -37.84
CA LEU A 760 -28.39 -38.30 -38.22
C LEU A 760 -27.18 -37.60 -38.85
N VAL A 761 -25.98 -37.84 -38.32
CA VAL A 761 -24.72 -37.28 -38.85
C VAL A 761 -24.38 -37.90 -40.21
N ALA A 762 -24.54 -39.21 -40.38
CA ALA A 762 -24.31 -39.88 -41.66
C ALA A 762 -25.32 -39.44 -42.74
N ASN A 763 -26.59 -39.26 -42.36
CA ASN A 763 -27.62 -38.73 -43.25
C ASN A 763 -27.28 -37.31 -43.70
N TYR A 764 -26.80 -36.45 -42.79
CA TYR A 764 -26.37 -35.11 -43.17
C TYR A 764 -25.19 -35.15 -44.13
N ALA A 765 -24.13 -35.91 -43.80
CA ALA A 765 -22.94 -36.02 -44.64
C ALA A 765 -23.22 -36.54 -46.07
N SER A 766 -24.25 -37.38 -46.24
CA SER A 766 -24.67 -37.91 -47.55
C SER A 766 -25.73 -37.05 -48.26
N SER A 767 -26.32 -36.06 -47.58
CA SER A 767 -27.41 -35.23 -48.09
C SER A 767 -26.98 -34.23 -49.18
N ASP A 768 -27.95 -33.82 -49.99
CA ASP A 768 -27.73 -32.76 -50.99
C ASP A 768 -27.46 -31.39 -50.35
N VAL A 769 -27.94 -31.15 -49.12
CA VAL A 769 -27.68 -29.92 -48.36
C VAL A 769 -26.19 -29.83 -48.01
N ALA A 770 -25.57 -30.91 -47.52
CA ALA A 770 -24.15 -30.91 -47.20
C ALA A 770 -23.27 -30.76 -48.45
N ARG A 771 -23.65 -31.40 -49.56
CA ARG A 771 -22.94 -31.21 -50.85
C ARG A 771 -23.04 -29.78 -51.35
N SER A 772 -24.23 -29.17 -51.28
CA SER A 772 -24.46 -27.78 -51.68
C SER A 772 -23.57 -26.80 -50.90
N VAL A 773 -23.47 -26.98 -49.58
CA VAL A 773 -22.59 -26.16 -48.73
C VAL A 773 -21.11 -26.38 -49.07
N HIS A 774 -20.70 -27.61 -49.35
CA HIS A 774 -19.32 -27.91 -49.76
C HIS A 774 -18.98 -27.27 -51.12
N ASP A 775 -19.87 -27.40 -52.10
CA ASP A 775 -19.72 -26.79 -53.43
C ASP A 775 -19.66 -25.25 -53.32
N GLU A 776 -20.44 -24.65 -52.40
CA GLU A 776 -20.40 -23.23 -52.08
C GLU A 776 -19.03 -22.77 -51.54
N ILE A 777 -18.43 -23.54 -50.62
CA ILE A 777 -17.08 -23.27 -50.09
C ILE A 777 -16.03 -23.37 -51.20
N VAL A 778 -16.06 -24.45 -51.98
CA VAL A 778 -15.11 -24.68 -53.08
C VAL A 778 -15.22 -23.59 -54.14
N ALA A 779 -16.44 -23.20 -54.53
CA ALA A 779 -16.67 -22.14 -55.49
C ALA A 779 -16.14 -20.78 -55.00
N ALA A 780 -16.33 -20.46 -53.70
CA ALA A 780 -15.81 -19.23 -53.11
C ALA A 780 -14.28 -19.18 -53.12
N VAL A 781 -13.63 -20.28 -52.73
CA VAL A 781 -12.15 -20.41 -52.73
C VAL A 781 -11.60 -20.32 -54.16
N GLN A 782 -12.22 -20.99 -55.13
CA GLN A 782 -11.79 -20.93 -56.53
C GLN A 782 -11.95 -19.52 -57.11
N LYS A 783 -13.05 -18.82 -56.80
CA LYS A 783 -13.29 -17.44 -57.22
C LYS A 783 -12.20 -16.50 -56.68
N ALA A 784 -11.78 -16.67 -55.44
CA ALA A 784 -10.69 -15.90 -54.84
C ALA A 784 -9.34 -16.21 -55.49
N HIS A 785 -9.03 -17.49 -55.76
CA HIS A 785 -7.81 -17.87 -56.46
C HIS A 785 -7.72 -17.31 -57.89
N VAL A 786 -8.82 -17.28 -58.64
CA VAL A 786 -8.88 -16.68 -59.98
C VAL A 786 -8.70 -15.16 -59.93
N ALA A 787 -9.28 -14.48 -58.94
CA ALA A 787 -9.09 -13.05 -58.72
C ALA A 787 -7.61 -12.72 -58.42
N ASN A 788 -6.91 -13.59 -57.69
CA ASN A 788 -5.49 -13.43 -57.39
C ASN A 788 -4.55 -13.86 -58.53
N GLY A 789 -4.96 -14.83 -59.35
CA GLY A 789 -4.13 -15.43 -60.42
C GLY A 789 -4.16 -14.72 -61.78
N SER A 790 -5.01 -13.71 -61.98
CA SER A 790 -5.25 -13.08 -63.29
C SER A 790 -4.56 -11.73 -63.52
N THR A 791 -3.54 -11.35 -62.73
CA THR A 791 -2.79 -10.11 -62.97
C THR A 791 -1.29 -10.33 -63.17
N ASN A 792 -0.81 -9.93 -64.35
CA ASN A 792 0.60 -9.61 -64.60
C ASN A 792 1.11 -8.64 -63.53
N ALA A 793 2.28 -8.97 -62.99
CA ALA A 793 2.74 -8.59 -61.66
C ALA A 793 3.19 -7.12 -61.44
N GLU A 794 2.84 -6.12 -62.27
CA GLU A 794 3.42 -4.77 -62.07
C GLU A 794 2.52 -3.52 -62.17
N ILE A 795 1.24 -3.56 -62.57
CA ILE A 795 0.47 -2.29 -62.75
C ILE A 795 -0.93 -2.25 -62.08
N MET A 796 -1.42 -3.34 -61.48
CA MET A 796 -2.71 -3.36 -60.75
C MET A 796 -2.57 -3.63 -59.24
N SER A 797 -1.44 -3.24 -58.64
CA SER A 797 -1.18 -3.38 -57.20
C SER A 797 -2.06 -2.51 -56.29
N GLY A 798 -2.95 -1.67 -56.85
CA GLY A 798 -3.82 -0.76 -56.09
C GLY A 798 -5.22 -1.28 -55.73
N ALA A 799 -5.76 -2.31 -56.41
CA ALA A 799 -7.19 -2.65 -56.29
C ALA A 799 -7.51 -3.90 -55.45
N ALA A 800 -6.57 -4.85 -55.31
CA ALA A 800 -6.83 -6.12 -54.62
C ALA A 800 -6.04 -6.30 -53.30
N ARG A 801 -4.97 -5.55 -53.05
CA ARG A 801 -4.26 -5.52 -51.76
C ARG A 801 -4.81 -4.42 -50.86
N GLY A 802 -6.11 -4.47 -50.60
CA GLY A 802 -6.70 -3.70 -49.50
C GLY A 802 -6.38 -4.39 -48.18
N HIS A 803 -5.10 -4.44 -47.77
CA HIS A 803 -4.78 -4.65 -46.37
C HIS A 803 -5.65 -3.68 -45.59
N ALA A 804 -6.53 -4.20 -44.72
CA ALA A 804 -7.21 -3.37 -43.74
C ALA A 804 -6.11 -2.55 -43.05
N LYS A 805 -6.04 -1.24 -43.33
CA LYS A 805 -5.01 -0.37 -42.76
C LYS A 805 -5.17 -0.49 -41.25
N SER A 806 -4.27 -1.21 -40.60
CA SER A 806 -4.24 -1.34 -39.15
C SER A 806 -3.91 0.04 -38.61
N TYR A 807 -4.94 0.76 -38.21
CA TYR A 807 -4.78 2.10 -37.68
C TYR A 807 -3.94 2.07 -36.41
N PRO A 808 -3.04 3.05 -36.21
CA PRO A 808 -2.23 3.10 -35.01
C PRO A 808 -3.15 3.20 -33.78
N ARG A 809 -3.02 2.21 -32.89
CA ARG A 809 -3.74 2.17 -31.62
C ARG A 809 -3.39 3.40 -30.77
N VAL A 810 -4.30 3.72 -29.85
CA VAL A 810 -4.12 4.82 -28.89
C VAL A 810 -2.88 4.58 -28.03
N SER A 811 -2.04 5.61 -27.87
CA SER A 811 -0.84 5.56 -27.03
C SER A 811 -1.16 5.20 -25.57
N LEU A 812 -0.24 4.54 -24.87
CA LEU A 812 -0.40 4.13 -23.46
C LEU A 812 -0.81 5.29 -22.53
N LEU A 813 -0.22 6.47 -22.71
CA LEU A 813 -0.55 7.63 -21.87
C LEU A 813 -1.99 8.10 -22.07
N ARG A 814 -2.49 8.08 -23.31
CA ARG A 814 -3.88 8.44 -23.62
C ARG A 814 -4.85 7.36 -23.14
N GLN A 815 -4.47 6.07 -23.20
CA GLN A 815 -5.25 4.99 -22.55
C GLN A 815 -5.35 5.21 -21.05
N PHE A 816 -4.23 5.50 -20.37
CA PHE A 816 -4.20 5.84 -18.95
C PHE A 816 -5.14 7.01 -18.64
N VAL A 817 -5.06 8.13 -19.37
CA VAL A 817 -5.96 9.29 -19.15
C VAL A 817 -7.43 8.92 -19.31
N ILE A 818 -7.80 8.13 -20.33
CA ILE A 818 -9.20 7.70 -20.54
C ILE A 818 -9.66 6.82 -19.37
N LEU A 819 -8.85 5.85 -18.97
CA LEU A 819 -9.17 4.92 -17.87
C LEU A 819 -9.19 5.64 -16.51
N SER A 820 -8.32 6.61 -16.31
CA SER A 820 -8.31 7.51 -15.15
C SER A 820 -9.57 8.35 -15.06
N GLN A 821 -10.04 8.91 -16.19
CA GLN A 821 -11.32 9.63 -16.23
C GLN A 821 -12.49 8.70 -15.92
N ARG A 822 -12.48 7.47 -16.46
CA ARG A 822 -13.50 6.43 -16.18
C ARG A 822 -13.54 6.06 -14.71
N THR A 823 -12.39 5.75 -14.13
CA THR A 823 -12.26 5.34 -12.71
C THR A 823 -12.59 6.48 -11.76
N TRP A 824 -12.15 7.70 -12.04
CA TRP A 824 -12.53 8.89 -11.27
C TRP A 824 -14.03 9.14 -11.28
N ARG A 825 -14.68 9.07 -12.46
CA ARG A 825 -16.15 9.20 -12.55
C ARG A 825 -16.87 8.11 -11.77
N ASN A 826 -16.38 6.87 -11.84
CA ASN A 826 -16.95 5.76 -11.08
C ASN A 826 -16.87 6.01 -9.56
N LEU A 827 -15.68 6.37 -9.06
CA LEU A 827 -15.46 6.67 -7.65
C LEU A 827 -16.32 7.85 -7.18
N TYR A 828 -16.35 8.92 -7.96
CA TYR A 828 -17.09 10.14 -7.65
C TYR A 828 -18.61 9.93 -7.61
N ARG A 829 -19.16 9.09 -8.50
CA ARG A 829 -20.60 8.76 -8.53
C ARG A 829 -21.00 7.67 -7.52
N ASN A 830 -20.04 6.94 -6.95
CA ASN A 830 -20.23 6.03 -5.82
C ASN A 830 -19.62 6.59 -4.52
N PRO A 831 -20.11 7.73 -3.99
CA PRO A 831 -19.47 8.39 -2.86
C PRO A 831 -19.64 7.64 -1.54
N MET A 832 -20.51 6.62 -1.46
CA MET A 832 -20.78 5.90 -0.21
C MET A 832 -19.49 5.33 0.39
N LEU A 833 -18.66 4.66 -0.42
CA LEU A 833 -17.43 4.02 0.07
C LEU A 833 -16.43 5.07 0.59
N MET A 834 -16.22 6.15 -0.16
CA MET A 834 -15.32 7.24 0.22
C MET A 834 -15.82 7.97 1.47
N LEU A 835 -17.12 8.28 1.54
CA LEU A 835 -17.75 8.95 2.67
C LEU A 835 -17.64 8.10 3.95
N THR A 836 -17.87 6.78 3.84
CA THR A 836 -17.74 5.86 4.98
C THR A 836 -16.30 5.83 5.51
N HIS A 837 -15.29 5.79 4.64
CA HIS A 837 -13.89 5.84 5.08
C HIS A 837 -13.53 7.16 5.78
N TYR A 838 -13.98 8.31 5.25
CA TYR A 838 -13.73 9.60 5.90
C TYR A 838 -14.46 9.74 7.23
N ALA A 839 -15.74 9.34 7.28
CA ALA A 839 -16.54 9.40 8.50
C ALA A 839 -15.96 8.50 9.61
N ILE A 840 -15.57 7.26 9.26
CA ILE A 840 -14.92 6.34 10.21
C ILE A 840 -13.59 6.93 10.70
N SER A 841 -12.77 7.50 9.82
CA SER A 841 -11.48 8.07 10.23
C SER A 841 -11.63 9.23 11.23
N ILE A 842 -12.64 10.08 11.07
CA ILE A 842 -12.90 11.19 12.00
C ILE A 842 -13.45 10.68 13.33
N LEU A 843 -14.45 9.80 13.30
CA LEU A 843 -15.03 9.22 14.51
C LEU A 843 -13.94 8.55 15.35
N LEU A 844 -13.08 7.80 14.69
CA LEU A 844 -12.01 7.05 15.31
C LEU A 844 -10.89 7.96 15.81
N ALA A 845 -10.54 9.01 15.07
CA ALA A 845 -9.58 10.02 15.49
C ALA A 845 -10.04 10.73 16.77
N VAL A 846 -11.31 11.16 16.83
CA VAL A 846 -11.89 11.81 18.02
C VAL A 846 -11.95 10.84 19.18
N LEU A 847 -12.33 9.58 18.96
CA LEU A 847 -12.35 8.56 20.01
C LEU A 847 -10.95 8.30 20.58
N CYS A 848 -9.95 8.10 19.71
CA CYS A 848 -8.56 7.89 20.15
C CYS A 848 -8.01 9.12 20.86
N GLY A 849 -8.22 10.31 20.31
CA GLY A 849 -7.80 11.57 20.91
C GLY A 849 -8.47 11.85 22.25
N TYR A 850 -9.72 11.39 22.46
CA TYR A 850 -10.41 11.48 23.75
C TYR A 850 -9.85 10.49 24.78
N LEU A 851 -9.58 9.25 24.38
CA LEU A 851 -9.06 8.22 25.29
C LEU A 851 -7.63 8.52 25.76
N PHE A 852 -6.81 9.08 24.89
CA PHE A 852 -5.40 9.42 25.17
C PHE A 852 -5.20 10.94 25.31
N TYR A 853 -6.22 11.66 25.79
CA TYR A 853 -6.18 13.11 25.89
C TYR A 853 -5.11 13.58 26.88
N GLY A 854 -4.22 14.46 26.42
CA GLY A 854 -3.20 15.11 27.26
C GLY A 854 -2.21 14.13 27.92
N LEU A 855 -1.30 13.58 27.12
CA LEU A 855 -0.25 12.67 27.58
C LEU A 855 0.75 13.38 28.51
N THR A 856 0.98 12.80 29.68
CA THR A 856 1.95 13.24 30.69
C THR A 856 3.36 12.73 30.36
N ASP A 857 4.41 13.41 30.85
CA ASP A 857 5.81 13.03 30.61
C ASP A 857 6.38 12.14 31.74
N ASP A 858 5.54 11.20 32.22
CA ASP A 858 5.86 10.19 33.25
C ASP A 858 5.87 8.77 32.66
N ILE A 859 6.29 7.77 33.44
CA ILE A 859 6.32 6.36 33.01
C ILE A 859 4.94 5.88 32.51
N LYS A 860 3.84 6.29 33.17
CA LYS A 860 2.48 5.93 32.73
C LYS A 860 2.14 6.59 31.40
N GLY A 861 2.54 7.85 31.23
CA GLY A 861 2.43 8.57 29.97
C GLY A 861 3.21 7.92 28.83
N PHE A 862 4.40 7.35 29.10
CA PHE A 862 5.14 6.55 28.11
C PHE A 862 4.36 5.30 27.69
N GLN A 863 3.79 4.54 28.64
CA GLN A 863 2.93 3.40 28.32
C GLN A 863 1.69 3.81 27.50
N ASN A 864 1.09 4.95 27.81
CA ASN A 864 -0.04 5.49 27.05
C ASN A 864 0.36 5.88 25.62
N ARG A 865 1.58 6.38 25.38
CA ARG A 865 2.12 6.64 24.02
C ARG A 865 2.28 5.36 23.22
N LEU A 866 2.87 4.32 23.81
CA LEU A 866 2.97 3.00 23.18
C LEU A 866 1.59 2.45 22.81
N GLY A 867 0.63 2.54 23.73
CA GLY A 867 -0.76 2.13 23.50
C GLY A 867 -1.43 2.93 22.37
N LEU A 868 -1.23 4.25 22.34
CA LEU A 868 -1.75 5.14 21.30
C LEU A 868 -1.25 4.73 19.91
N PHE A 869 0.06 4.63 19.70
CA PHE A 869 0.62 4.29 18.39
C PHE A 869 0.23 2.88 17.93
N PHE A 870 0.25 1.91 18.85
CA PHE A 870 -0.18 0.56 18.54
C PHE A 870 -1.65 0.52 18.09
N PHE A 871 -2.53 1.24 18.80
CA PHE A 871 -3.96 1.29 18.47
C PHE A 871 -4.22 2.01 17.15
N ILE A 872 -3.57 3.15 16.88
CA ILE A 872 -3.69 3.87 15.60
C ILE A 872 -3.30 2.98 14.42
N LEU A 873 -2.15 2.30 14.52
CA LEU A 873 -1.68 1.40 13.46
C LEU A 873 -2.64 0.21 13.28
N ALA A 874 -3.12 -0.41 14.37
CA ALA A 874 -4.07 -1.53 14.30
C ALA A 874 -5.35 -1.13 13.55
N LEU A 875 -5.93 0.00 13.94
CA LEU A 875 -7.15 0.53 13.34
C LEU A 875 -7.02 0.80 11.85
N PHE A 876 -5.92 1.45 11.43
CA PHE A 876 -5.68 1.67 10.00
C PHE A 876 -5.39 0.37 9.27
N GLY A 877 -4.57 -0.50 9.86
CA GLY A 877 -4.25 -1.80 9.30
C GLY A 877 -5.51 -2.60 8.94
N PHE A 878 -6.43 -2.79 9.87
CA PHE A 878 -7.68 -3.50 9.59
C PHE A 878 -8.65 -2.72 8.69
N SER A 879 -8.64 -1.38 8.71
CA SER A 879 -9.43 -0.55 7.78
C SER A 879 -9.01 -0.74 6.31
N THR A 880 -7.76 -1.16 6.05
CA THR A 880 -7.29 -1.44 4.68
C THR A 880 -7.84 -2.71 4.05
N LEU A 881 -8.51 -3.58 4.81
CA LEU A 881 -9.15 -4.79 4.29
C LEU A 881 -10.18 -4.50 3.20
N THR A 882 -10.80 -3.31 3.20
CA THR A 882 -11.71 -2.91 2.12
C THR A 882 -11.02 -2.80 0.75
N SER A 883 -9.67 -2.76 0.68
CA SER A 883 -8.92 -2.80 -0.59
C SER A 883 -9.04 -4.15 -1.30
N LEU A 884 -9.38 -5.23 -0.57
CA LEU A 884 -9.53 -6.57 -1.14
C LEU A 884 -10.67 -6.65 -2.16
N THR A 885 -11.73 -5.86 -1.97
CA THR A 885 -12.95 -5.91 -2.79
C THR A 885 -12.91 -4.97 -4.00
N VAL A 886 -11.94 -4.05 -4.04
CA VAL A 886 -11.77 -3.05 -5.10
C VAL A 886 -11.57 -3.71 -6.46
N PHE A 887 -10.73 -4.75 -6.52
CA PHE A 887 -10.44 -5.45 -7.77
C PHE A 887 -11.41 -6.61 -8.02
N SER A 888 -11.91 -7.28 -6.98
CA SER A 888 -12.78 -8.46 -7.14
C SER A 888 -14.07 -8.13 -7.90
N THR A 889 -14.65 -6.95 -7.66
CA THR A 889 -15.89 -6.48 -8.29
C THR A 889 -15.75 -6.15 -9.77
N GLU A 890 -14.58 -5.63 -10.20
CA GLU A 890 -14.32 -5.26 -11.60
C GLU A 890 -13.56 -6.33 -12.40
N ARG A 891 -13.21 -7.46 -11.76
CA ARG A 891 -12.38 -8.51 -12.35
C ARG A 891 -12.94 -9.05 -13.68
N LEU A 892 -14.24 -9.34 -13.73
CA LEU A 892 -14.88 -9.88 -14.94
C LEU A 892 -14.82 -8.89 -16.10
N LEU A 893 -15.07 -7.60 -15.82
CA LEU A 893 -14.96 -6.52 -16.80
C LEU A 893 -13.54 -6.42 -17.34
N PHE A 894 -12.53 -6.42 -16.47
CA PHE A 894 -11.12 -6.35 -16.86
C PHE A 894 -10.69 -7.52 -17.74
N VAL A 895 -11.06 -8.76 -17.37
CA VAL A 895 -10.72 -9.96 -18.14
C VAL A 895 -11.31 -9.89 -19.55
N ARG A 896 -12.58 -9.51 -19.67
CA ARG A 896 -13.27 -9.33 -20.95
C ARG A 896 -12.61 -8.24 -21.82
N GLU A 897 -12.42 -7.04 -21.26
CA GLU A 897 -11.81 -5.91 -21.99
C GLU A 897 -10.38 -6.24 -22.45
N ARG A 898 -9.63 -7.00 -21.64
CA ARG A 898 -8.29 -7.49 -22.00
C ARG A 898 -8.35 -8.51 -23.14
N ALA A 899 -9.31 -9.43 -23.14
CA ALA A 899 -9.48 -10.43 -24.19
C ALA A 899 -9.85 -9.80 -25.55
N ASN A 900 -10.70 -8.78 -25.53
CA ASN A 900 -11.08 -8.00 -26.72
C ASN A 900 -10.04 -6.92 -27.10
N GLY A 901 -8.95 -6.78 -26.33
CA GLY A 901 -7.83 -5.90 -26.67
C GLY A 901 -8.10 -4.40 -26.51
N TYR A 902 -8.93 -3.99 -25.55
CA TYR A 902 -9.30 -2.59 -25.32
C TYR A 902 -8.11 -1.70 -24.91
N TYR A 903 -7.25 -2.20 -24.02
CA TYR A 903 -6.10 -1.47 -23.48
C TYR A 903 -5.01 -2.40 -22.97
N HIS A 904 -3.83 -1.84 -22.71
CA HIS A 904 -2.75 -2.58 -22.07
C HIS A 904 -3.02 -2.76 -20.56
N PRO A 905 -2.73 -3.93 -19.95
CA PRO A 905 -3.00 -4.17 -18.52
C PRO A 905 -2.38 -3.13 -17.57
N ILE A 906 -1.20 -2.61 -17.93
CA ILE A 906 -0.49 -1.62 -17.12
C ILE A 906 -1.25 -0.30 -16.98
N THR A 907 -1.97 0.14 -18.02
CA THR A 907 -2.68 1.43 -18.00
C THR A 907 -3.92 1.35 -17.13
N TYR A 908 -4.59 0.18 -17.10
CA TYR A 908 -5.70 -0.07 -16.19
C TYR A 908 -5.22 -0.17 -14.74
N PHE A 909 -4.16 -0.95 -14.47
CA PHE A 909 -3.62 -1.07 -13.12
C PHE A 909 -3.16 0.28 -12.56
N ALA A 910 -2.39 1.04 -13.32
CA ALA A 910 -1.92 2.36 -12.91
C ALA A 910 -3.08 3.32 -12.66
N ALA A 911 -4.09 3.36 -13.55
CA ALA A 911 -5.25 4.22 -13.37
C ALA A 911 -6.04 3.84 -12.12
N LYS A 912 -6.25 2.54 -11.88
CA LYS A 912 -6.96 2.05 -10.71
C LYS A 912 -6.21 2.37 -9.42
N VAL A 913 -4.91 2.08 -9.35
CA VAL A 913 -4.08 2.35 -8.17
C VAL A 913 -4.10 3.85 -7.85
N VAL A 914 -3.81 4.74 -8.82
CA VAL A 914 -3.73 6.17 -8.54
C VAL A 914 -5.07 6.74 -8.06
N PHE A 915 -6.17 6.42 -8.73
CA PHE A 915 -7.46 7.05 -8.44
C PHE A 915 -8.25 6.39 -7.32
N ASP A 916 -7.89 5.16 -6.92
CA ASP A 916 -8.51 4.47 -5.79
C ASP A 916 -7.68 4.64 -4.50
N VAL A 917 -6.35 4.41 -4.57
CA VAL A 917 -5.46 4.47 -3.42
C VAL A 917 -5.31 5.90 -2.89
N VAL A 918 -5.20 6.91 -3.76
CA VAL A 918 -5.00 8.29 -3.29
C VAL A 918 -6.21 8.79 -2.48
N PRO A 919 -7.46 8.79 -2.98
CA PRO A 919 -8.58 9.29 -2.19
C PRO A 919 -8.87 8.42 -0.96
N LEU A 920 -8.83 7.09 -1.10
CA LEU A 920 -9.28 6.19 -0.03
C LEU A 920 -8.19 5.84 0.99
N ARG A 921 -6.90 6.04 0.69
CA ARG A 921 -5.79 5.62 1.57
C ARG A 921 -4.80 6.72 1.93
N LEU A 922 -4.70 7.81 1.16
CA LEU A 922 -3.86 8.95 1.54
C LEU A 922 -4.59 9.90 2.49
N ILE A 923 -5.84 10.22 2.18
CA ILE A 923 -6.61 11.26 2.90
C ILE A 923 -7.01 10.83 4.33
N PRO A 924 -7.53 9.61 4.59
CA PRO A 924 -7.98 9.25 5.94
C PRO A 924 -6.88 9.29 7.03
N PRO A 925 -5.65 8.78 6.80
CA PRO A 925 -4.55 8.95 7.75
C PRO A 925 -4.17 10.40 8.01
N ILE A 926 -4.22 11.26 6.99
CA ILE A 926 -3.96 12.70 7.13
C ILE A 926 -5.01 13.35 8.03
N ILE A 927 -6.31 13.10 7.76
CA ILE A 927 -7.40 13.65 8.57
C ILE A 927 -7.27 13.19 10.02
N MET A 928 -7.04 11.91 10.26
CA MET A 928 -6.89 11.37 11.61
C MET A 928 -5.66 11.93 12.32
N GLY A 929 -4.52 12.00 11.64
CA GLY A 929 -3.29 12.53 12.24
C GLY A 929 -3.39 14.00 12.62
N ILE A 930 -4.05 14.82 11.79
CA ILE A 930 -4.32 16.24 12.08
C ILE A 930 -5.18 16.40 13.35
N ILE A 931 -6.10 15.47 13.63
CA ILE A 931 -6.98 15.52 14.81
C ILE A 931 -6.28 14.94 16.06
N VAL A 932 -5.69 13.74 15.95
CA VAL A 932 -5.13 13.00 17.09
C VAL A 932 -3.88 13.67 17.65
N TYR A 933 -2.99 14.16 16.79
CA TYR A 933 -1.71 14.72 17.19
C TYR A 933 -1.83 15.87 18.20
N PRO A 934 -2.62 16.94 17.93
CA PRO A 934 -2.82 18.02 18.90
C PRO A 934 -3.71 17.61 20.09
N MET A 935 -4.66 16.67 19.92
CA MET A 935 -5.54 16.21 21.03
C MET A 935 -4.77 15.45 22.13
N THR A 936 -3.80 14.64 21.71
CA THR A 936 -3.02 13.79 22.62
C THR A 936 -1.86 14.53 23.27
N GLY A 937 -1.42 15.67 22.71
CA GLY A 937 -0.32 16.45 23.27
C GLY A 937 1.07 15.87 22.98
N LEU A 938 1.24 15.26 21.81
CA LEU A 938 2.54 14.87 21.27
C LEU A 938 3.44 16.11 21.05
N ILE A 939 4.74 15.90 20.77
CA ILE A 939 5.72 17.00 20.66
C ILE A 939 5.23 18.07 19.67
N PRO A 940 5.09 19.36 20.07
CA PRO A 940 4.48 20.39 19.23
C PRO A 940 5.40 20.94 18.12
N ALA A 941 6.30 20.13 17.57
CA ALA A 941 7.25 20.53 16.54
C ALA A 941 6.74 20.14 15.13
N TRP A 942 6.83 21.07 14.17
CA TRP A 942 6.41 20.82 12.79
C TRP A 942 7.16 19.66 12.13
N GLY A 943 8.47 19.52 12.42
CA GLY A 943 9.28 18.42 11.90
C GLY A 943 8.75 17.05 12.32
N GLU A 944 8.50 16.87 13.63
CA GLU A 944 8.00 15.62 14.19
C GLU A 944 6.55 15.33 13.75
N PHE A 945 5.74 16.37 13.54
CA PHE A 945 4.40 16.23 12.98
C PHE A 945 4.41 15.68 11.54
N PHE A 946 5.25 16.23 10.66
CA PHE A 946 5.31 15.75 9.27
C PHE A 946 5.88 14.34 9.18
N ARG A 947 6.85 13.99 10.03
CA ARG A 947 7.37 12.62 10.15
C ARG A 947 6.28 11.65 10.63
N PHE A 948 5.50 12.03 11.64
CA PHE A 948 4.34 11.25 12.11
C PHE A 948 3.32 10.99 10.99
N ILE A 949 2.93 12.04 10.24
CA ILE A 949 2.00 11.90 9.10
C ILE A 949 2.60 11.02 7.99
N LEU A 950 3.88 11.18 7.68
CA LEU A 950 4.58 10.38 6.67
C LEU A 950 4.54 8.89 7.01
N VAL A 951 4.83 8.53 8.27
CA VAL A 951 4.79 7.13 8.73
C VAL A 951 3.37 6.57 8.62
N LEU A 952 2.35 7.29 9.08
CA LEU A 952 0.95 6.85 8.98
C LEU A 952 0.50 6.63 7.53
N VAL A 953 0.87 7.53 6.63
CA VAL A 953 0.55 7.43 5.20
C VAL A 953 1.26 6.23 4.57
N LEU A 954 2.56 6.06 4.79
CA LEU A 954 3.33 4.95 4.22
C LEU A 954 2.87 3.60 4.76
N PHE A 955 2.57 3.51 6.06
CA PHE A 955 2.01 2.31 6.67
C PHE A 955 0.66 1.93 6.03
N ASN A 956 -0.26 2.90 5.90
CA ASN A 956 -1.57 2.64 5.31
C ASN A 956 -1.47 2.26 3.82
N LEU A 957 -0.50 2.84 3.09
CA LEU A 957 -0.20 2.49 1.71
C LEU A 957 0.37 1.07 1.58
N ALA A 958 1.31 0.69 2.46
CA ALA A 958 1.89 -0.64 2.49
C ALA A 958 0.82 -1.71 2.79
N ALA A 959 0.00 -1.48 3.81
CA ALA A 959 -1.13 -2.36 4.16
C ALA A 959 -2.12 -2.50 2.99
N ALA A 960 -2.50 -1.38 2.34
CA ALA A 960 -3.39 -1.40 1.19
C ALA A 960 -2.81 -2.19 0.00
N ASN A 961 -1.51 -2.07 -0.29
CA ASN A 961 -0.87 -2.81 -1.38
C ASN A 961 -0.76 -4.32 -1.09
N ILE A 962 -0.53 -4.72 0.16
CA ILE A 962 -0.58 -6.13 0.59
C ILE A 962 -2.00 -6.69 0.39
N CYS A 963 -3.03 -5.97 0.87
CA CYS A 963 -4.42 -6.36 0.67
C CYS A 963 -4.79 -6.40 -0.82
N LEU A 964 -4.34 -5.44 -1.64
CA LEU A 964 -4.58 -5.42 -3.07
C LEU A 964 -3.99 -6.66 -3.77
N PHE A 965 -2.76 -7.04 -3.41
CA PHE A 965 -2.13 -8.26 -3.91
C PHE A 965 -2.97 -9.51 -3.60
N ILE A 966 -3.40 -9.66 -2.34
CA ILE A 966 -4.25 -10.79 -1.91
C ILE A 966 -5.57 -10.80 -2.70
N GLY A 967 -6.21 -9.64 -2.87
CA GLY A 967 -7.46 -9.52 -3.63
C GLY A 967 -7.35 -9.84 -5.13
N ILE A 968 -6.15 -9.73 -5.72
CA ILE A 968 -5.88 -10.11 -7.11
C ILE A 968 -5.66 -11.64 -7.23
N VAL A 969 -4.94 -12.22 -6.27
CA VAL A 969 -4.60 -13.66 -6.26
C VAL A 969 -5.85 -14.52 -6.04
N PHE A 970 -6.67 -14.19 -5.06
CA PHE A 970 -7.83 -15.00 -4.69
C PHE A 970 -9.08 -14.59 -5.50
N ARG A 971 -9.81 -15.60 -6.01
CA ARG A 971 -11.06 -15.38 -6.76
C ARG A 971 -12.23 -15.05 -5.85
N ASP A 972 -12.30 -15.75 -4.72
CA ASP A 972 -13.38 -15.62 -3.76
C ASP A 972 -13.08 -14.51 -2.76
N GLY A 973 -14.02 -13.59 -2.61
CA GLY A 973 -13.87 -12.44 -1.71
C GLY A 973 -13.87 -12.85 -0.22
N GLY A 974 -14.57 -13.91 0.15
CA GLY A 974 -14.59 -14.43 1.52
C GLY A 974 -13.23 -15.01 1.92
N VAL A 975 -12.66 -15.84 1.04
CA VAL A 975 -11.30 -16.40 1.23
C VAL A 975 -10.25 -15.29 1.28
N ALA A 976 -10.33 -14.29 0.40
CA ALA A 976 -9.41 -13.15 0.40
C ALA A 976 -9.48 -12.36 1.72
N ASN A 977 -10.68 -12.15 2.27
CA ASN A 977 -10.87 -11.46 3.55
C ASN A 977 -10.32 -12.24 4.74
N LEU A 978 -10.50 -13.56 4.77
CA LEU A 978 -9.94 -14.43 5.81
C LEU A 978 -8.42 -14.36 5.80
N ILE A 979 -7.79 -14.53 4.63
CA ILE A 979 -6.33 -14.51 4.48
C ILE A 979 -5.77 -13.11 4.78
N GLY A 980 -6.41 -12.06 4.28
CA GLY A 980 -6.02 -10.68 4.55
C GLY A 980 -6.05 -10.37 6.05
N SER A 981 -7.12 -10.76 6.75
CA SER A 981 -7.24 -10.56 8.20
C SER A 981 -6.18 -11.32 8.98
N LEU A 982 -5.87 -12.56 8.57
CA LEU A 982 -4.83 -13.39 9.19
C LEU A 982 -3.43 -12.78 8.99
N VAL A 983 -3.10 -12.31 7.78
CA VAL A 983 -1.83 -11.63 7.49
C VAL A 983 -1.68 -10.37 8.35
N MET A 984 -2.73 -9.56 8.47
CA MET A 984 -2.71 -8.35 9.30
C MET A 984 -2.57 -8.67 10.79
N LEU A 985 -3.26 -9.71 11.29
CA LEU A 985 -3.15 -10.14 12.68
C LEU A 985 -1.75 -10.67 13.02
N PHE A 986 -1.16 -11.50 12.15
CA PHE A 986 0.21 -11.98 12.35
C PHE A 986 1.22 -10.84 12.28
N SER A 987 1.05 -9.89 11.35
CA SER A 987 1.91 -8.71 11.30
C SER A 987 1.80 -7.88 12.60
N LEU A 988 0.58 -7.70 13.14
CA LEU A 988 0.37 -6.99 14.41
C LEU A 988 1.07 -7.67 15.60
N LEU A 989 1.11 -8.99 15.65
CA LEU A 989 1.79 -9.76 16.72
C LEU A 989 3.28 -9.40 16.81
N PHE A 990 3.94 -9.21 15.66
CA PHE A 990 5.35 -8.88 15.57
C PHE A 990 5.66 -7.37 15.59
N ALA A 991 4.72 -6.52 16.03
CA ALA A 991 4.93 -5.06 16.06
C ALA A 991 6.04 -4.58 17.01
N GLY A 992 6.47 -5.40 17.97
CA GLY A 992 7.48 -5.06 18.99
C GLY A 992 6.91 -4.72 20.38
N LEU A 993 5.59 -4.48 20.50
CA LEU A 993 4.94 -4.22 21.79
C LEU A 993 4.46 -5.51 22.50
N LEU A 994 3.82 -6.43 21.76
CA LEU A 994 3.26 -7.66 22.33
C LEU A 994 4.32 -8.75 22.53
N LEU A 995 5.35 -8.72 21.70
CA LEU A 995 6.47 -9.64 21.72
C LEU A 995 7.74 -8.80 21.62
N ASN A 996 8.55 -8.84 22.69
CA ASN A 996 9.83 -8.12 22.74
C ASN A 996 10.81 -8.72 21.72
N HIS A 997 11.53 -7.87 20.98
CA HIS A 997 12.51 -8.24 19.95
C HIS A 997 13.53 -9.28 20.45
N ASP A 998 14.10 -9.06 21.63
CA ASP A 998 15.13 -9.93 22.20
C ASP A 998 14.61 -11.30 22.64
N ALA A 999 13.29 -11.41 22.86
CA ALA A 999 12.64 -12.66 23.24
C ALA A 999 12.29 -13.54 22.02
N ILE A 1000 12.42 -13.04 20.79
CA ILE A 1000 12.07 -13.78 19.58
C ILE A 1000 13.17 -14.81 19.26
N PRO A 1001 12.82 -16.10 19.02
CA PRO A 1001 13.80 -17.08 18.59
C PRO A 1001 14.48 -16.65 17.29
N LYS A 1002 15.81 -16.84 17.20
CA LYS A 1002 16.60 -16.44 16.00
C LYS A 1002 16.06 -17.02 14.68
N SER A 1003 15.41 -18.19 14.72
CA SER A 1003 14.76 -18.81 13.55
C SER A 1003 13.49 -18.10 13.07
N ALA A 1004 12.83 -17.32 13.93
CA ALA A 1004 11.59 -16.61 13.64
C ALA A 1004 11.79 -15.10 13.45
N LEU A 1005 13.00 -14.57 13.70
CA LEU A 1005 13.30 -13.14 13.63
C LEU A 1005 13.00 -12.52 12.24
N TRP A 1006 13.17 -13.29 11.16
CA TRP A 1006 12.85 -12.83 9.81
C TRP A 1006 11.35 -12.51 9.63
N LEU A 1007 10.44 -13.11 10.42
CA LEU A 1007 9.01 -12.77 10.37
C LEU A 1007 8.74 -11.35 10.86
N GLN A 1008 9.56 -10.85 11.78
CA GLN A 1008 9.47 -9.47 12.25
C GLN A 1008 9.84 -8.49 11.13
N THR A 1009 10.87 -8.80 10.32
CA THR A 1009 11.25 -7.99 9.14
C THR A 1009 10.21 -7.99 8.03
N LEU A 1010 9.25 -8.92 8.06
CA LEU A 1010 8.10 -8.92 7.13
C LEU A 1010 6.93 -8.08 7.65
N SER A 1011 6.97 -7.67 8.93
CA SER A 1011 5.87 -6.97 9.57
C SER A 1011 5.88 -5.48 9.28
N ILE A 1012 4.86 -5.00 8.58
CA ILE A 1012 4.65 -3.55 8.38
C ILE A 1012 4.32 -2.82 9.70
N PHE A 1013 3.78 -3.54 10.69
CA PHE A 1013 3.48 -2.96 11.99
C PHE A 1013 4.75 -2.69 12.80
N HIS A 1014 5.79 -3.51 12.65
CA HIS A 1014 7.06 -3.28 13.33
C HIS A 1014 7.69 -1.96 12.86
N TYR A 1015 7.89 -1.82 11.55
CA TYR A 1015 8.42 -0.58 10.96
C TYR A 1015 7.55 0.65 11.26
N GLY A 1016 6.22 0.50 11.20
CA GLY A 1016 5.31 1.60 11.54
C GLY A 1016 5.39 1.99 13.01
N PHE A 1017 5.50 1.02 13.92
CA PHE A 1017 5.49 1.26 15.36
C PHE A 1017 6.82 1.83 15.84
N GLU A 1018 7.94 1.24 15.41
CA GLU A 1018 9.29 1.68 15.76
C GLU A 1018 9.55 3.11 15.25
N ALA A 1019 9.18 3.41 13.99
CA ALA A 1019 9.31 4.76 13.46
C ALA A 1019 8.48 5.80 14.25
N LEU A 1020 7.26 5.47 14.68
CA LEU A 1020 6.42 6.39 15.47
C LEU A 1020 6.99 6.62 16.88
N ILE A 1021 7.44 5.56 17.56
CA ILE A 1021 7.95 5.68 18.93
C ILE A 1021 9.31 6.37 18.97
N VAL A 1022 10.20 6.09 18.02
CA VAL A 1022 11.50 6.76 17.89
C VAL A 1022 11.29 8.25 17.61
N ASN A 1023 10.34 8.60 16.74
CA ASN A 1023 10.01 10.01 16.44
C ASN A 1023 9.51 10.79 17.67
N GLU A 1024 8.75 10.15 18.56
CA GLU A 1024 8.18 10.82 19.74
C GLU A 1024 9.10 10.78 20.97
N VAL A 1025 9.81 9.68 21.24
CA VAL A 1025 10.41 9.44 22.56
C VAL A 1025 11.91 9.76 22.61
N THR A 1026 12.62 9.76 21.48
CA THR A 1026 14.09 9.90 21.46
C THR A 1026 14.58 11.16 22.19
N PHE A 1027 13.85 12.27 22.07
CA PHE A 1027 14.20 13.56 22.68
C PHE A 1027 13.43 13.89 23.96
N LEU A 1028 12.67 12.94 24.51
CA LEU A 1028 11.93 13.14 25.76
C LEU A 1028 12.77 12.67 26.97
N THR A 1029 12.73 13.45 28.05
CA THR A 1029 13.18 13.04 29.38
C THR A 1029 11.95 12.70 30.21
N LEU A 1030 11.84 11.48 30.71
CA LEU A 1030 10.70 11.00 31.49
C LEU A 1030 11.01 11.10 32.98
N ILE A 1031 10.02 11.54 33.76
CA ILE A 1031 10.14 11.67 35.21
C ILE A 1031 9.56 10.41 35.87
N ASP A 1032 10.37 9.71 36.66
CA ASP A 1032 9.91 8.64 37.55
C ASP A 1032 9.85 9.13 38.99
N HIS A 1033 8.64 9.22 39.54
CA HIS A 1033 8.43 9.57 40.94
C HIS A 1033 8.59 8.32 41.82
N LYS A 1034 9.80 8.07 42.31
CA LYS A 1034 10.09 6.90 43.15
C LYS A 1034 10.73 7.30 44.47
N TYR A 1035 10.17 6.80 45.57
CA TYR A 1035 10.66 7.09 46.94
C TYR A 1035 10.70 8.57 47.33
N GLY A 1036 9.83 9.41 46.73
CA GLY A 1036 9.80 10.86 46.98
C GLY A 1036 10.91 11.64 46.28
N LEU A 1037 11.60 11.02 45.32
CA LEU A 1037 12.59 11.64 44.44
C LEU A 1037 12.10 11.56 42.99
N ASP A 1038 12.38 12.61 42.23
CA ASP A 1038 12.06 12.72 40.80
C ASP A 1038 13.32 12.27 40.03
N ILE A 1039 13.31 11.02 39.56
CA ILE A 1039 14.43 10.46 38.79
C ILE A 1039 14.16 10.74 37.31
N GLU A 1040 15.02 11.52 36.67
CA GLU A 1040 14.94 11.77 35.24
C GLU A 1040 15.63 10.66 34.45
N VAL A 1041 14.87 10.01 33.57
CA VAL A 1041 15.38 8.96 32.69
C VAL A 1041 15.28 9.43 31.23
N PRO A 1042 16.40 9.45 30.48
CA PRO A 1042 16.37 9.75 29.05
C PRO A 1042 15.52 8.72 28.29
N GLY A 1043 14.64 9.19 27.40
CA GLY A 1043 13.77 8.34 26.59
C GLY A 1043 14.54 7.38 25.69
N ALA A 1044 15.70 7.80 25.18
CA ALA A 1044 16.62 6.94 24.40
C ALA A 1044 17.05 5.68 25.18
N SER A 1045 17.34 5.81 26.48
CA SER A 1045 17.69 4.67 27.34
C SER A 1045 16.52 3.70 27.49
N ILE A 1046 15.30 4.24 27.61
CA ILE A 1046 14.08 3.41 27.70
C ILE A 1046 13.82 2.68 26.37
N LEU A 1047 13.94 3.37 25.23
CA LEU A 1047 13.81 2.75 23.91
C LEU A 1047 14.78 1.58 23.73
N SER A 1048 16.05 1.77 24.10
CA SER A 1048 17.06 0.70 24.04
C SER A 1048 16.73 -0.48 24.96
N ALA A 1049 16.15 -0.24 26.13
CA ALA A 1049 15.75 -1.29 27.07
C ALA A 1049 14.56 -2.13 26.57
N PHE A 1050 13.72 -1.55 25.70
CA PHE A 1050 12.64 -2.27 25.02
C PHE A 1050 13.08 -2.91 23.70
N GLY A 1051 14.36 -2.81 23.33
CA GLY A 1051 14.92 -3.40 22.11
C GLY A 1051 14.64 -2.60 20.84
N PHE A 1052 14.33 -1.31 20.94
CA PHE A 1052 14.17 -0.40 19.79
C PHE A 1052 15.48 0.34 19.50
N ASP A 1053 15.77 0.54 18.21
CA ASP A 1053 16.95 1.29 17.77
C ASP A 1053 16.61 2.78 17.60
N THR A 1054 17.27 3.63 18.40
CA THR A 1054 17.09 5.09 18.39
C THR A 1054 17.44 5.76 17.06
N LEU A 1055 18.21 5.10 16.19
CA LEU A 1055 18.61 5.61 14.88
C LEU A 1055 17.81 5.00 13.72
N ALA A 1056 16.86 4.09 14.01
CA ALA A 1056 16.13 3.33 12.99
C ALA A 1056 15.03 4.09 12.24
N PHE A 1057 14.72 5.34 12.60
CA PHE A 1057 13.62 6.11 11.99
C PHE A 1057 13.63 6.08 10.45
N TRP A 1058 14.75 6.47 9.82
CA TRP A 1058 14.86 6.46 8.36
C TRP A 1058 14.93 5.06 7.75
N PRO A 1059 15.71 4.11 8.31
CA PRO A 1059 15.63 2.70 7.92
C PRO A 1059 14.20 2.14 7.88
N ASP A 1060 13.37 2.45 8.88
CA ASP A 1060 12.00 1.95 8.96
C ASP A 1060 11.06 2.59 7.95
N VAL A 1061 11.17 3.91 7.78
CA VAL A 1061 10.45 4.66 6.74
C VAL A 1061 10.79 4.12 5.35
N ILE A 1062 12.07 3.84 5.10
CA ILE A 1062 12.54 3.22 3.86
C ILE A 1062 12.01 1.78 3.74
N GLY A 1063 12.01 1.01 4.83
CA GLY A 1063 11.43 -0.33 4.90
C GLY A 1063 9.96 -0.36 4.48
N LEU A 1064 9.14 0.52 5.04
CA LEU A 1064 7.72 0.68 4.65
C LEU A 1064 7.56 1.04 3.18
N ALA A 1065 8.38 1.97 2.67
CA ALA A 1065 8.34 2.38 1.26
C ALA A 1065 8.74 1.23 0.33
N ILE A 1066 9.76 0.45 0.69
CA ILE A 1066 10.21 -0.74 -0.05
C ILE A 1066 9.11 -1.80 -0.06
N ILE A 1067 8.53 -2.14 1.09
CA ILE A 1067 7.44 -3.14 1.17
C ILE A 1067 6.26 -2.69 0.30
N SER A 1068 5.84 -1.44 0.45
CA SER A 1068 4.77 -0.85 -0.35
C SER A 1068 5.05 -0.94 -1.85
N GLY A 1069 6.24 -0.55 -2.30
CA GLY A 1069 6.65 -0.62 -3.71
C GLY A 1069 6.77 -2.06 -4.23
N ALA A 1070 7.32 -2.97 -3.42
CA ALA A 1070 7.47 -4.38 -3.76
C ALA A 1070 6.11 -5.05 -3.95
N PHE A 1071 5.17 -4.89 -3.01
CA PHE A 1071 3.83 -5.45 -3.15
C PHE A 1071 3.04 -4.83 -4.30
N LEU A 1072 3.28 -3.56 -4.65
CA LEU A 1072 2.68 -2.94 -5.82
C LEU A 1072 3.15 -3.60 -7.13
N VAL A 1073 4.46 -3.86 -7.26
CA VAL A 1073 5.04 -4.56 -8.42
C VAL A 1073 4.58 -6.02 -8.47
N ILE A 1074 4.55 -6.70 -7.33
CA ILE A 1074 4.07 -8.08 -7.23
C ILE A 1074 2.57 -8.16 -7.56
N ALA A 1075 1.75 -7.22 -7.10
CA ALA A 1075 0.33 -7.11 -7.46
C ALA A 1075 0.14 -6.93 -8.97
N TYR A 1076 0.95 -6.08 -9.60
CA TYR A 1076 0.94 -5.95 -11.06
C TYR A 1076 1.35 -7.26 -11.75
N GLY A 1077 2.41 -7.93 -11.28
CA GLY A 1077 2.85 -9.22 -11.81
C GLY A 1077 1.75 -10.28 -11.68
N ALA A 1078 1.11 -10.38 -10.52
CA ALA A 1078 0.00 -11.28 -10.27
C ALA A 1078 -1.17 -11.00 -11.22
N MET A 1079 -1.55 -9.74 -11.44
CA MET A 1079 -2.56 -9.37 -12.43
C MET A 1079 -2.13 -9.74 -13.85
N HIS A 1080 -0.88 -9.48 -14.21
CA HIS A 1080 -0.39 -9.71 -15.56
C HIS A 1080 -0.38 -11.20 -15.91
N PHE A 1081 0.04 -12.07 -15.00
CA PHE A 1081 0.23 -13.52 -15.21
C PHE A 1081 -0.98 -14.38 -14.81
N LEU A 1082 -1.62 -14.13 -13.66
CA LEU A 1082 -2.74 -14.96 -13.16
C LEU A 1082 -4.07 -14.62 -13.84
N LEU A 1083 -4.23 -13.38 -14.32
CA LEU A 1083 -5.45 -12.90 -14.98
C LEU A 1083 -5.30 -12.85 -16.49
N VAL A 1084 -4.61 -13.85 -17.05
CA VAL A 1084 -4.70 -14.17 -18.47
C VAL A 1084 -5.87 -15.13 -18.63
N GLU A 1085 -6.83 -14.74 -19.46
CA GLU A 1085 -7.93 -15.62 -19.82
C GLU A 1085 -7.38 -16.82 -20.60
N LYS A 1086 -7.27 -17.98 -19.93
CA LYS A 1086 -7.05 -19.28 -20.58
C LYS A 1086 -8.41 -19.99 -20.64
N ARG A 1087 -9.24 -19.61 -21.61
CA ARG A 1087 -10.56 -20.22 -21.89
C ARG A 1087 -10.44 -21.60 -22.52
#